data_AF-A0A497D5M7-F1
#
_entry.id   AF-A0A497D5M7-F1
#
_cell.length_a   1.000
_cell.length_b   1.000
_cell.length_c   1.000
_cell.angle_alpha   90.00
_cell.angle_beta   90.00
_cell.angle_gamma   90.00
#
_symmetry.space_group_name_H-M   'P 1'
#
loop_
_entity.id
_entity.type
_entity.pdbx_description
1 polymer ?
#
loop_
_entity_poly.entity_id
_entity_poly.type
_entity_poly.pdbx_seq_one_letter_code
_entity_poly.pdbx_strand_id
1 'polypeptide(L)'
;ASLFAQVAVNTIGTAANNATMLDVSSTTKGMLIPRMTKTRRDAIASPVEGLMIYQTDDTPGFYFYNGSDWKILGAEALSINDLSDGKTTSSNVFLGQASGSLSDASATKNTAVGIASLNNITGNDNTALGAYALNRSDSASGNTAVGSYSLYSNTTGKENIAVGAFSLQSNTEGDRNVALGHNTLLNNKTGYNNVVIGAHALSLDTSGYSNIAIGSAALLFNKNKSNLVAIGDSALFSNSYGATSSLEATDNVAVGKKALYNNTTGYKNTAVGSYTLENNDDGEKNTAMGYKALNSNTEGDNNSSFGYLSLNSNTTGVDNAAFGYSALNDNISGDFNIAIGKGALALNNGNHGSVAIGHFAMAYCDNRSSGRFTYNTAVGYESLKGPSSSISSNTGQYNTALGYQTLLNNTAGWANTAVGYQSLDSNSTGGRNTAYGTSSLVYNTTGDYNTAVGYRSLMNNKSNTGSVAVGYSAMENADNRTSGRYTYNTAIGFGALKGSSTPADNTGRFNTALGYKALVSNISGSSNTALGMTTLYNNTTGESNTAVGDSAMQANVSGNQNVAVGKFALLNNTKGSSNTAVGQSALSHNDTAYYNTAVGERALYSNTSGMRNTALGARTLQNNTTGEKNTAAGMYALRFNTTGSYNYAGGYQALYSNTTGTGNYAGGFKALYSNTTGGYNTAVGDSALYLNISGNNNVAIGRQALYYSQKGNGNVAVGNRALYYADTSRLNIAIGDNAMGQAIADSCLAIGYQALYYNSGSNNIAIGNEALKNNSGGNYNIALGINAFTSSTVGDYNTVIGYNALKNHTPGTYYFDSRNTVIGAKAVENLTSGGSLTACGYKTMNSATNGQRSVALGYAAMTNCASVYNSTIIGPESYLNAGDTINNFTALGYEAAQNAPSKEDVVAIGNSSVSWIGGEVTWSTYSDKRIKNNIREDVPGLDFVMKLKPVTYNLDIHKQRELLNIKNNDAENNWRGKYAIEKKRMTGFLAQDVAEAAKSLNFDFSGVDIPDNDKRLYSLRYSEFVVPLVKAVQEQQQEIEKIKGENSQLRTENELLKKQLQSIEHRLSKLETK
;
A
#
# COMPACT_ATOMS: atom_id res chain seq x y z
N ALA A 1 -103.77 127.37 49.14
CA ALA A 1 -103.30 126.51 50.25
C ALA A 1 -104.19 125.27 50.31
N SER A 2 -103.64 124.11 49.95
CA SER A 2 -103.85 122.84 50.67
C SER A 2 -102.75 121.87 50.19
N LEU A 3 -101.89 121.45 51.14
CA LEU A 3 -100.91 120.39 50.95
C LEU A 3 -101.64 119.07 50.62
N PHE A 4 -101.16 118.29 49.65
CA PHE A 4 -101.40 116.84 49.62
C PHE A 4 -100.11 116.14 50.01
N ALA A 5 -100.14 115.53 51.20
CA ALA A 5 -99.00 114.87 51.83
C ALA A 5 -98.68 113.54 51.13
N GLN A 6 -97.39 113.29 50.86
CA GLN A 6 -96.89 111.95 50.56
C GLN A 6 -96.95 111.12 51.85
N VAL A 7 -97.52 109.92 51.77
CA VAL A 7 -97.68 109.03 52.94
C VAL A 7 -96.60 107.96 52.90
N ALA A 8 -95.58 108.13 53.72
CA ALA A 8 -94.66 107.06 54.08
C ALA A 8 -95.28 106.27 55.25
N VAL A 9 -95.47 104.96 55.10
CA VAL A 9 -95.94 104.09 56.19
C VAL A 9 -94.79 103.18 56.61
N ASN A 10 -93.96 103.69 57.52
CA ASN A 10 -92.82 102.98 58.10
C ASN A 10 -92.64 103.38 59.57
N THR A 11 -92.01 102.54 60.40
CA THR A 11 -91.79 102.84 61.84
C THR A 11 -90.46 103.54 62.12
N ILE A 12 -89.64 103.78 61.10
CA ILE A 12 -88.25 104.25 61.21
C ILE A 12 -88.05 105.70 60.74
N GLY A 13 -89.12 106.38 60.32
CA GLY A 13 -89.14 107.82 60.07
C GLY A 13 -88.43 108.27 58.79
N THR A 14 -88.15 107.34 57.86
CA THR A 14 -87.54 107.68 56.57
C THR A 14 -88.55 108.32 55.62
N ALA A 15 -88.14 109.37 54.92
CA ALA A 15 -88.98 110.09 53.95
C ALA A 15 -89.37 109.19 52.76
N ALA A 16 -90.60 109.37 52.25
CA ALA A 16 -91.11 108.63 51.09
C ALA A 16 -90.24 108.86 49.85
N ASN A 17 -89.96 107.80 49.09
CA ASN A 17 -89.21 107.92 47.84
C ASN A 17 -89.98 108.81 46.84
N ASN A 18 -89.26 109.79 46.29
CA ASN A 18 -89.76 110.81 45.36
C ASN A 18 -90.41 110.23 44.08
N ALA A 19 -90.14 108.97 43.75
CA ALA A 19 -90.73 108.26 42.61
C ALA A 19 -92.02 107.48 42.95
N THR A 20 -92.46 107.47 44.20
CA THR A 20 -93.57 106.61 44.66
C THR A 20 -94.66 107.43 45.34
N MET A 21 -95.91 107.12 45.01
CA MET A 21 -97.07 107.80 45.57
C MET A 21 -97.52 107.18 46.92
N LEU A 22 -97.07 105.96 47.23
CA LEU A 22 -97.25 105.25 48.49
C LEU A 22 -96.04 104.32 48.71
N ASP A 23 -95.29 104.53 49.80
CA ASP A 23 -94.06 103.80 50.13
C ASP A 23 -94.24 103.06 51.48
N VAL A 24 -94.30 101.72 51.43
CA VAL A 24 -94.60 100.84 52.57
C VAL A 24 -93.44 99.87 52.79
N SER A 25 -92.75 100.02 53.92
CA SER A 25 -91.53 99.27 54.25
C SER A 25 -91.65 98.65 55.65
N SER A 26 -91.52 97.32 55.74
CA SER A 26 -91.48 96.59 57.00
C SER A 26 -90.61 95.34 56.88
N THR A 27 -89.76 95.09 57.87
CA THR A 27 -88.90 93.91 57.94
C THR A 27 -89.55 92.74 58.68
N THR A 28 -90.72 92.95 59.30
CA THR A 28 -91.40 91.95 60.14
C THR A 28 -92.90 91.80 59.87
N LYS A 29 -93.49 92.68 59.06
CA LYS A 29 -94.94 92.69 58.77
C LYS A 29 -95.19 92.84 57.26
N GLY A 30 -96.24 92.21 56.77
CA GLY A 30 -96.65 92.29 55.35
C GLY A 30 -97.75 93.34 55.11
N MET A 31 -97.98 93.66 53.85
CA MET A 31 -99.10 94.49 53.40
C MET A 31 -100.29 93.60 53.01
N LEU A 32 -101.42 93.77 53.70
CA LEU A 32 -102.68 93.11 53.34
C LEU A 32 -103.42 93.97 52.31
N ILE A 33 -103.33 93.57 51.04
CA ILE A 33 -104.13 94.13 49.94
C ILE A 33 -105.59 93.60 50.00
N PRO A 34 -106.57 94.34 49.42
CA PRO A 34 -107.99 94.05 49.60
C PRO A 34 -108.35 92.59 49.32
N ARG A 35 -108.88 91.92 50.34
CA ARG A 35 -109.33 90.53 50.28
C ARG A 35 -110.82 90.49 50.00
N MET A 36 -111.22 89.82 48.94
CA MET A 36 -112.62 89.76 48.55
C MET A 36 -112.97 88.47 47.82
N THR A 37 -114.25 88.15 47.78
CA THR A 37 -114.76 87.02 47.00
C THR A 37 -114.80 87.35 45.51
N LYS A 38 -114.79 86.35 44.62
CA LYS A 38 -114.90 86.53 43.16
C LYS A 38 -116.12 87.35 42.78
N THR A 39 -117.27 87.10 43.42
CA THR A 39 -118.49 87.87 43.19
C THR A 39 -118.30 89.36 43.52
N ARG A 40 -117.53 89.68 44.56
CA ARG A 40 -117.21 91.06 44.94
C ARG A 40 -116.14 91.68 44.05
N ARG A 41 -115.16 90.88 43.60
CA ARG A 41 -114.15 91.27 42.61
C ARG A 41 -114.81 91.63 41.27
N ASP A 42 -115.75 90.82 40.81
CA ASP A 42 -116.46 91.04 39.54
C ASP A 42 -117.48 92.19 39.65
N ALA A 43 -117.91 92.54 40.86
CA ALA A 43 -118.73 93.73 41.12
C ALA A 43 -117.93 95.04 41.11
N ILE A 44 -116.60 95.00 40.94
CA ILE A 44 -115.79 96.21 40.76
C ILE A 44 -116.09 96.75 39.36
N ALA A 45 -116.83 97.87 39.29
CA ALA A 45 -117.18 98.53 38.05
C ALA A 45 -115.94 99.23 37.45
N SER A 46 -115.62 98.89 36.19
CA SER A 46 -114.45 99.43 35.45
C SER A 46 -113.12 99.31 36.22
N PRO A 47 -112.67 98.07 36.55
CA PRO A 47 -111.43 97.88 37.29
C PRO A 47 -110.25 98.40 36.46
N VAL A 48 -109.39 99.17 37.11
CA VAL A 48 -108.24 99.80 36.45
C VAL A 48 -107.17 98.74 36.21
N GLU A 49 -106.51 98.78 35.06
CA GLU A 49 -105.38 97.91 34.77
C GLU A 49 -104.30 98.04 35.86
N GLY A 50 -103.81 96.91 36.36
CA GLY A 50 -102.88 96.85 37.48
C GLY A 50 -103.53 96.78 38.86
N LEU A 51 -104.86 96.80 38.96
CA LEU A 51 -105.56 96.62 40.23
C LEU A 51 -105.30 95.21 40.79
N MET A 52 -104.71 95.13 41.98
CA MET A 52 -104.39 93.87 42.66
C MET A 52 -105.31 93.63 43.84
N ILE A 53 -105.86 92.41 43.90
CA ILE A 53 -106.70 91.91 44.98
C ILE A 53 -106.24 90.51 45.36
N TYR A 54 -106.58 90.07 46.57
CA TYR A 54 -106.45 88.66 46.94
C TYR A 54 -107.85 88.05 46.98
N GLN A 55 -108.14 87.18 46.00
CA GLN A 55 -109.43 86.52 45.93
C GLN A 55 -109.47 85.45 47.02
N THR A 56 -110.57 85.38 47.77
CA THR A 56 -110.68 84.48 48.94
C THR A 56 -111.46 83.20 48.68
N ASP A 57 -112.16 83.10 47.55
CA ASP A 57 -112.97 81.96 47.12
C ASP A 57 -112.77 81.71 45.61
N ASP A 58 -113.37 80.65 45.04
CA ASP A 58 -113.26 80.26 43.62
C ASP A 58 -111.82 80.34 43.05
N THR A 59 -110.92 79.58 43.70
CA THR A 59 -109.43 79.63 43.63
C THR A 59 -108.83 80.81 44.40
N PRO A 60 -108.54 80.64 45.71
CA PRO A 60 -107.93 81.68 46.52
C PRO A 60 -106.49 81.97 46.07
N GLY A 61 -106.15 83.24 45.85
CA GLY A 61 -104.83 83.62 45.36
C GLY A 61 -104.72 85.11 45.09
N PHE A 62 -103.51 85.57 44.75
CA PHE A 62 -103.30 86.94 44.29
C PHE A 62 -103.72 87.05 42.83
N TYR A 63 -104.70 87.90 42.57
CA TYR A 63 -105.18 88.23 41.23
C TYR A 63 -104.87 89.69 40.92
N PHE A 64 -104.49 89.95 39.68
CA PHE A 64 -104.43 91.31 39.15
C PHE A 64 -105.33 91.44 37.93
N TYR A 65 -105.94 92.61 37.76
CA TYR A 65 -106.70 92.93 36.56
C TYR A 65 -105.74 93.44 35.49
N ASN A 66 -105.66 92.74 34.36
CA ASN A 66 -104.69 93.05 33.29
C ASN A 66 -105.26 94.02 32.23
N GLY A 67 -106.31 94.76 32.55
CA GLY A 67 -107.00 95.68 31.65
C GLY A 67 -108.19 95.06 30.90
N SER A 68 -108.30 93.72 30.87
CA SER A 68 -109.42 93.02 30.25
C SER A 68 -110.03 91.91 31.10
N ASP A 69 -109.22 91.25 31.94
CA ASP A 69 -109.65 90.10 32.73
C ASP A 69 -108.81 89.95 34.01
N TRP A 70 -109.29 89.19 34.99
CA TRP A 70 -108.57 88.92 36.23
C TRP A 70 -107.67 87.68 36.10
N LYS A 71 -106.35 87.80 36.34
CA LYS A 71 -105.36 86.71 36.23
C LYS A 71 -104.63 86.40 37.54
N ILE A 72 -104.41 85.11 37.82
CA ILE A 72 -103.69 84.60 39.02
C ILE A 72 -102.17 84.58 38.78
N LEU A 73 -101.37 84.88 39.81
CA LEU A 73 -99.91 84.79 39.75
C LEU A 73 -99.39 83.37 40.15
N GLY A 74 -98.75 82.65 39.20
CA GLY A 74 -97.80 81.54 39.45
C GLY A 74 -98.25 80.07 39.24
N ALA A 75 -98.44 79.57 38.01
CA ALA A 75 -98.71 78.14 37.73
C ALA A 75 -97.59 77.46 36.90
N GLU A 76 -97.11 76.29 37.34
CA GLU A 76 -96.10 75.44 36.67
C GLU A 76 -96.74 74.15 36.08
N ALA A 77 -96.10 73.53 35.07
CA ALA A 77 -96.56 72.33 34.36
C ALA A 77 -96.34 71.02 35.16
N LEU A 78 -97.33 70.10 35.17
CA LEU A 78 -97.32 68.86 35.97
C LEU A 78 -97.24 67.56 35.16
N SER A 79 -97.49 67.61 33.84
CA SER A 79 -97.45 66.48 32.91
C SER A 79 -96.84 66.90 31.56
N ILE A 80 -96.32 65.94 30.77
CA ILE A 80 -95.66 66.23 29.48
C ILE A 80 -96.59 66.98 28.50
N ASN A 81 -97.90 66.70 28.53
CA ASN A 81 -98.88 67.35 27.66
C ASN A 81 -99.19 68.80 28.07
N ASP A 82 -98.73 69.26 29.23
CA ASP A 82 -98.89 70.65 29.68
C ASP A 82 -97.83 71.59 29.04
N LEU A 83 -96.80 71.02 28.41
CA LEU A 83 -95.81 71.75 27.63
C LEU A 83 -96.36 72.02 26.21
N SER A 84 -96.13 73.22 25.67
CA SER A 84 -96.64 73.61 24.34
C SER A 84 -96.07 72.79 23.18
N ASP A 85 -94.96 72.08 23.41
CA ASP A 85 -94.26 71.24 22.47
C ASP A 85 -94.09 69.80 22.95
N GLY A 86 -94.79 69.39 24.02
CA GLY A 86 -94.83 68.02 24.54
C GLY A 86 -96.11 67.28 24.17
N LYS A 87 -96.01 65.99 23.84
CA LYS A 87 -97.14 65.12 23.49
C LYS A 87 -96.87 63.68 23.90
N THR A 88 -97.81 63.08 24.62
CA THR A 88 -97.85 61.64 24.92
C THR A 88 -99.08 61.02 24.26
N THR A 89 -98.94 59.82 23.70
CA THR A 89 -100.04 59.01 23.11
C THR A 89 -99.88 57.55 23.53
N SER A 90 -100.60 56.59 22.92
CA SER A 90 -100.59 55.12 23.14
C SER A 90 -99.21 54.50 23.44
N SER A 91 -98.71 54.72 24.66
CA SER A 91 -97.33 54.42 25.08
C SER A 91 -96.21 55.14 24.29
N ASN A 92 -96.48 56.24 23.59
CA ASN A 92 -95.44 57.07 22.96
C ASN A 92 -95.17 58.36 23.75
N VAL A 93 -93.94 58.86 23.71
CA VAL A 93 -93.51 60.12 24.32
C VAL A 93 -92.84 61.00 23.26
N PHE A 94 -93.33 62.22 23.05
CA PHE A 94 -92.79 63.20 22.10
C PHE A 94 -92.55 64.53 22.82
N LEU A 95 -91.37 65.12 22.67
CA LEU A 95 -90.97 66.37 23.33
C LEU A 95 -90.14 67.23 22.38
N GLY A 96 -90.68 68.37 21.94
CA GLY A 96 -90.03 69.32 21.03
C GLY A 96 -90.89 69.63 19.80
N GLN A 97 -90.70 70.84 19.24
CA GLN A 97 -91.49 71.34 18.12
C GLN A 97 -91.54 70.36 16.94
N ALA A 98 -92.75 69.99 16.48
CA ALA A 98 -93.01 69.04 15.40
C ALA A 98 -92.47 67.61 15.65
N SER A 99 -92.24 67.23 16.89
CA SER A 99 -91.96 65.83 17.25
C SER A 99 -93.24 65.00 17.18
N GLY A 100 -93.24 63.89 16.42
CA GLY A 100 -94.41 63.02 16.27
C GLY A 100 -95.65 63.68 15.61
N SER A 101 -95.48 64.71 14.78
CA SER A 101 -96.60 65.47 14.20
C SER A 101 -97.42 64.73 13.13
N LEU A 102 -96.85 63.74 12.43
CA LEU A 102 -97.54 62.91 11.42
C LEU A 102 -97.76 61.47 11.92
N SER A 103 -97.77 61.24 13.23
CA SER A 103 -97.93 59.91 13.83
C SER A 103 -99.31 59.30 13.55
N ASP A 104 -99.39 58.10 13.00
CA ASP A 104 -100.63 57.31 12.95
C ASP A 104 -100.97 56.73 14.33
N ALA A 105 -102.25 56.53 14.63
CA ALA A 105 -102.74 55.99 15.90
C ALA A 105 -102.31 54.53 16.16
N SER A 106 -101.84 53.82 15.14
CA SER A 106 -101.41 52.41 15.21
C SER A 106 -100.01 52.21 15.80
N ALA A 107 -99.16 53.25 15.81
CA ALA A 107 -97.79 53.17 16.30
C ALA A 107 -97.70 53.34 17.82
N THR A 108 -96.90 52.51 18.49
CA THR A 108 -96.79 52.47 19.97
C THR A 108 -95.34 52.31 20.44
N LYS A 109 -95.08 52.69 21.70
CA LYS A 109 -93.78 52.56 22.40
C LYS A 109 -92.61 53.37 21.80
N ASN A 110 -92.93 54.42 21.05
CA ASN A 110 -91.93 55.32 20.49
C ASN A 110 -91.58 56.46 21.45
N THR A 111 -90.31 56.84 21.55
CA THR A 111 -89.84 57.98 22.34
C THR A 111 -89.11 58.95 21.42
N ALA A 112 -89.53 60.21 21.31
CA ALA A 112 -88.83 61.22 20.54
C ALA A 112 -88.65 62.53 21.30
N VAL A 113 -87.46 63.11 21.24
CA VAL A 113 -87.08 64.32 21.96
C VAL A 113 -86.18 65.17 21.05
N GLY A 114 -86.64 66.38 20.69
CA GLY A 114 -85.97 67.30 19.78
C GLY A 114 -86.84 67.73 18.60
N ILE A 115 -86.48 68.83 17.94
CA ILE A 115 -87.26 69.42 16.84
C ILE A 115 -87.40 68.42 15.68
N ALA A 116 -88.62 68.19 15.22
CA ALA A 116 -88.94 67.31 14.10
C ALA A 116 -88.37 65.88 14.23
N SER A 117 -88.16 65.41 15.46
CA SER A 117 -87.79 64.02 15.73
C SER A 117 -88.99 63.10 15.50
N LEU A 118 -88.77 61.94 14.86
CA LEU A 118 -89.81 60.94 14.56
C LEU A 118 -91.06 61.57 13.90
N ASN A 119 -90.88 62.43 12.90
CA ASN A 119 -91.99 63.23 12.36
C ASN A 119 -93.07 62.37 11.68
N ASN A 120 -92.70 61.25 11.04
CA ASN A 120 -93.62 60.29 10.41
C ASN A 120 -93.47 58.90 11.08
N ILE A 121 -94.58 58.31 11.55
CA ILE A 121 -94.55 57.12 12.41
C ILE A 121 -95.69 56.16 12.06
N THR A 122 -95.36 55.02 11.45
CA THR A 122 -96.26 53.84 11.41
C THR A 122 -95.65 52.61 12.09
N GLY A 123 -94.35 52.62 12.42
CA GLY A 123 -93.67 51.54 13.15
C GLY A 123 -93.56 51.75 14.67
N ASN A 124 -93.21 50.68 15.38
CA ASN A 124 -93.19 50.62 16.85
C ASN A 124 -91.77 50.65 17.45
N ASP A 125 -91.68 50.92 18.75
CA ASP A 125 -90.46 50.73 19.56
C ASP A 125 -89.23 51.55 19.10
N ASN A 126 -89.45 52.72 18.50
CA ASN A 126 -88.35 53.60 18.07
C ASN A 126 -88.01 54.66 19.13
N THR A 127 -86.72 54.95 19.31
CA THR A 127 -86.21 56.03 20.17
C THR A 127 -85.48 57.07 19.31
N ALA A 128 -85.84 58.36 19.38
CA ALA A 128 -85.26 59.44 18.58
C ALA A 128 -84.91 60.67 19.44
N LEU A 129 -83.65 60.87 19.80
CA LEU A 129 -83.19 61.98 20.63
C LEU A 129 -82.25 62.90 19.82
N GLY A 130 -82.75 64.04 19.36
CA GLY A 130 -82.01 65.03 18.56
C GLY A 130 -82.86 65.64 17.46
N ALA A 131 -82.44 66.80 16.93
CA ALA A 131 -83.16 67.46 15.85
C ALA A 131 -83.17 66.58 14.58
N TYR A 132 -84.34 66.38 13.98
CA TYR A 132 -84.54 65.57 12.78
C TYR A 132 -84.11 64.09 12.87
N ALA A 133 -83.91 63.55 14.07
CA ALA A 133 -83.66 62.12 14.25
C ALA A 133 -84.88 61.31 13.78
N LEU A 134 -84.69 60.31 12.91
CA LEU A 134 -85.76 59.46 12.34
C LEU A 134 -86.92 60.26 11.68
N ASN A 135 -86.63 61.43 11.11
CA ASN A 135 -87.65 62.35 10.59
C ASN A 135 -88.52 61.77 9.45
N ARG A 136 -87.90 61.09 8.47
CA ARG A 136 -88.58 60.50 7.31
C ARG A 136 -88.75 58.99 7.44
N SER A 137 -89.16 58.54 8.62
CA SER A 137 -89.44 57.13 8.86
C SER A 137 -90.87 56.77 8.45
N ASP A 138 -91.10 55.58 7.89
CA ASP A 138 -92.43 55.13 7.50
C ASP A 138 -92.83 53.94 8.39
N SER A 139 -92.64 52.70 7.94
CA SER A 139 -92.93 51.46 8.70
C SER A 139 -91.72 50.90 9.48
N ALA A 140 -90.72 51.74 9.72
CA ALA A 140 -89.49 51.39 10.45
C ALA A 140 -89.75 51.16 11.94
N SER A 141 -89.22 50.07 12.51
CA SER A 141 -89.48 49.65 13.90
C SER A 141 -88.23 49.22 14.65
N GLY A 142 -88.21 49.45 15.97
CA GLY A 142 -87.12 49.02 16.86
C GLY A 142 -85.82 49.80 16.69
N ASN A 143 -85.86 51.01 16.13
CA ASN A 143 -84.66 51.79 15.85
C ASN A 143 -84.32 52.77 17.00
N THR A 144 -83.04 52.95 17.30
CA THR A 144 -82.55 53.95 18.27
C THR A 144 -81.71 54.99 17.55
N ALA A 145 -82.16 56.23 17.46
CA ALA A 145 -81.51 57.36 16.81
C ALA A 145 -81.20 58.46 17.85
N VAL A 146 -79.93 58.74 18.13
CA VAL A 146 -79.51 59.73 19.13
C VAL A 146 -78.48 60.66 18.49
N GLY A 147 -78.86 61.89 18.19
CA GLY A 147 -78.05 62.88 17.49
C GLY A 147 -78.81 63.56 16.36
N SER A 148 -78.38 64.77 15.98
CA SER A 148 -79.01 65.53 14.90
C SER A 148 -78.94 64.77 13.57
N TYR A 149 -80.06 64.64 12.84
CA TYR A 149 -80.18 63.90 11.57
C TYR A 149 -79.78 62.41 11.62
N SER A 150 -79.71 61.80 12.80
CA SER A 150 -79.50 60.35 12.91
C SER A 150 -80.68 59.59 12.31
N LEU A 151 -80.43 58.59 11.46
CA LEU A 151 -81.46 57.80 10.74
C LEU A 151 -82.52 58.65 9.99
N TYR A 152 -82.13 59.84 9.49
CA TYR A 152 -83.07 60.81 8.90
C TYR A 152 -84.01 60.22 7.83
N SER A 153 -83.53 59.33 6.95
CA SER A 153 -84.26 58.83 5.77
C SER A 153 -84.87 57.43 5.91
N ASN A 154 -84.93 56.87 7.12
CA ASN A 154 -85.21 55.45 7.36
C ASN A 154 -86.66 55.02 7.12
N THR A 155 -87.05 54.79 5.86
CA THR A 155 -88.44 54.46 5.49
C THR A 155 -88.93 53.15 6.10
N THR A 156 -88.25 52.03 5.88
CA THR A 156 -88.72 50.69 6.31
C THR A 156 -87.72 49.92 7.18
N GLY A 157 -86.47 50.38 7.28
CA GLY A 157 -85.41 49.69 8.00
C GLY A 157 -85.67 49.52 9.51
N LYS A 158 -85.24 48.40 10.07
CA LYS A 158 -85.59 47.94 11.42
C LYS A 158 -84.36 47.64 12.27
N GLU A 159 -84.53 47.73 13.59
CA GLU A 159 -83.53 47.31 14.59
C GLU A 159 -82.16 48.03 14.44
N ASN A 160 -82.15 49.24 13.86
CA ASN A 160 -80.92 50.02 13.69
C ASN A 160 -80.63 50.88 14.93
N ILE A 161 -79.35 50.98 15.31
CA ILE A 161 -78.86 51.86 16.36
C ILE A 161 -77.95 52.91 15.72
N ALA A 162 -78.30 54.19 15.78
CA ALA A 162 -77.56 55.33 15.25
C ALA A 162 -77.32 56.35 16.36
N VAL A 163 -76.09 56.48 16.86
CA VAL A 163 -75.74 57.40 17.95
C VAL A 163 -74.62 58.33 17.50
N GLY A 164 -74.96 59.58 17.19
CA GLY A 164 -74.07 60.59 16.62
C GLY A 164 -74.78 61.41 15.56
N ALA A 165 -74.36 62.66 15.34
CA ALA A 165 -74.97 63.47 14.30
C ALA A 165 -74.69 62.89 12.90
N PHE A 166 -75.73 62.85 12.06
CA PHE A 166 -75.75 62.27 10.71
C PHE A 166 -75.42 60.77 10.61
N SER A 167 -75.41 60.05 11.73
CA SER A 167 -75.24 58.60 11.72
C SER A 167 -76.42 57.93 10.98
N LEU A 168 -76.14 57.07 10.00
CA LEU A 168 -77.16 56.37 9.19
C LEU A 168 -78.18 57.30 8.47
N GLN A 169 -77.80 58.54 8.15
CA GLN A 169 -78.72 59.55 7.62
C GLN A 169 -79.52 59.10 6.38
N SER A 170 -78.90 58.36 5.47
CA SER A 170 -79.50 57.95 4.19
C SER A 170 -80.13 56.55 4.21
N ASN A 171 -80.14 55.85 5.35
CA ASN A 171 -80.72 54.51 5.46
C ASN A 171 -82.16 54.56 4.99
N THR A 172 -82.59 53.67 4.08
CA THR A 172 -83.99 53.58 3.66
C THR A 172 -84.59 52.23 4.08
N GLU A 173 -83.91 51.14 3.74
CA GLU A 173 -84.39 49.76 3.95
C GLU A 173 -83.40 48.90 4.75
N GLY A 174 -82.22 49.42 5.09
CA GLY A 174 -81.19 48.68 5.81
C GLY A 174 -81.61 48.31 7.22
N ASP A 175 -81.33 47.06 7.62
CA ASP A 175 -81.74 46.48 8.91
C ASP A 175 -80.53 46.17 9.81
N ARG A 176 -80.75 46.19 11.14
CA ARG A 176 -79.81 45.70 12.17
C ARG A 176 -78.41 46.33 12.10
N ASN A 177 -78.32 47.57 11.63
CA ASN A 177 -77.07 48.30 11.61
C ASN A 177 -76.84 49.00 12.95
N VAL A 178 -75.62 48.94 13.46
CA VAL A 178 -75.15 49.63 14.65
C VAL A 178 -74.14 50.68 14.21
N ALA A 179 -74.41 51.96 14.43
CA ALA A 179 -73.59 53.09 13.98
C ALA A 179 -73.41 54.10 15.12
N LEU A 180 -72.19 54.26 15.61
CA LEU A 180 -71.87 55.12 16.76
C LEU A 180 -70.75 56.10 16.39
N GLY A 181 -71.08 57.37 16.19
CA GLY A 181 -70.14 58.44 15.85
C GLY A 181 -70.70 59.39 14.80
N HIS A 182 -70.03 60.53 14.62
CA HIS A 182 -70.39 61.53 13.61
C HIS A 182 -70.17 60.99 12.18
N ASN A 183 -71.16 61.14 11.29
CA ASN A 183 -71.11 60.68 9.90
C ASN A 183 -70.79 59.18 9.73
N THR A 184 -71.17 58.35 10.70
CA THR A 184 -71.03 56.89 10.58
C THR A 184 -72.08 56.34 9.64
N LEU A 185 -71.67 55.49 8.69
CA LEU A 185 -72.58 54.77 7.81
C LEU A 185 -73.59 55.69 7.08
N LEU A 186 -73.14 56.91 6.74
CA LEU A 186 -73.95 58.05 6.30
C LEU A 186 -74.82 57.77 5.06
N ASN A 187 -74.24 57.11 4.06
CA ASN A 187 -74.86 56.90 2.75
C ASN A 187 -75.55 55.53 2.60
N ASN A 188 -75.60 54.71 3.66
CA ASN A 188 -76.19 53.39 3.58
C ASN A 188 -77.64 53.52 3.12
N LYS A 189 -78.10 52.73 2.15
CA LYS A 189 -79.50 52.72 1.69
C LYS A 189 -80.16 51.40 2.08
N THR A 190 -79.52 50.30 1.72
CA THR A 190 -80.07 48.93 1.83
C THR A 190 -79.16 47.97 2.58
N GLY A 191 -77.94 48.38 2.94
CA GLY A 191 -76.98 47.54 3.67
C GLY A 191 -77.47 47.19 5.07
N TYR A 192 -77.12 46.00 5.56
CA TYR A 192 -77.68 45.44 6.79
C TYR A 192 -76.63 44.68 7.61
N ASN A 193 -76.90 44.49 8.91
CA ASN A 193 -76.01 43.82 9.86
C ASN A 193 -74.60 44.44 9.98
N ASN A 194 -74.44 45.74 9.71
CA ASN A 194 -73.15 46.41 9.85
C ASN A 194 -72.94 46.93 11.28
N VAL A 195 -71.71 46.83 11.81
CA VAL A 195 -71.32 47.37 13.13
C VAL A 195 -70.23 48.42 12.95
N VAL A 196 -70.56 49.69 13.18
CA VAL A 196 -69.76 50.86 12.83
C VAL A 196 -69.60 51.76 14.05
N ILE A 197 -68.37 52.08 14.45
CA ILE A 197 -68.06 52.91 15.62
C ILE A 197 -66.87 53.81 15.30
N GLY A 198 -67.02 55.13 15.38
CA GLY A 198 -65.95 56.12 15.12
C GLY A 198 -66.29 57.10 14.00
N ALA A 199 -65.75 58.31 14.04
CA ALA A 199 -66.12 59.36 13.09
C ALA A 199 -65.81 58.96 11.63
N HIS A 200 -66.77 59.19 10.72
CA HIS A 200 -66.66 58.89 9.28
C HIS A 200 -66.44 57.41 8.90
N ALA A 201 -66.53 56.47 9.86
CA ALA A 201 -66.39 55.05 9.56
C ALA A 201 -67.51 54.58 8.60
N LEU A 202 -67.11 53.83 7.57
CA LEU A 202 -67.98 53.24 6.54
C LEU A 202 -68.97 54.25 5.90
N SER A 203 -68.60 55.53 5.80
CA SER A 203 -69.56 56.59 5.46
C SER A 203 -70.06 56.59 4.00
N LEU A 204 -69.29 56.00 3.08
CA LEU A 204 -69.65 55.93 1.66
C LEU A 204 -70.38 54.64 1.26
N ASP A 205 -70.57 53.69 2.18
CA ASP A 205 -71.26 52.45 1.89
C ASP A 205 -72.73 52.71 1.59
N THR A 206 -73.27 52.02 0.58
CA THR A 206 -74.65 52.19 0.11
C THR A 206 -75.49 50.92 0.23
N SER A 207 -74.85 49.74 0.20
CA SER A 207 -75.54 48.45 0.18
C SER A 207 -74.71 47.29 0.76
N GLY A 208 -73.55 47.55 1.38
CA GLY A 208 -72.70 46.52 1.95
C GLY A 208 -73.35 45.91 3.20
N TYR A 209 -73.05 44.65 3.48
CA TYR A 209 -73.63 43.95 4.62
C TYR A 209 -72.58 43.20 5.45
N SER A 210 -72.92 42.95 6.72
CA SER A 210 -72.08 42.21 7.67
C SER A 210 -70.66 42.79 7.84
N ASN A 211 -70.49 44.11 7.69
CA ASN A 211 -69.21 44.77 7.88
C ASN A 211 -69.02 45.26 9.32
N ILE A 212 -67.80 45.13 9.86
CA ILE A 212 -67.39 45.71 11.13
C ILE A 212 -66.39 46.84 10.85
N ALA A 213 -66.70 48.08 11.23
CA ALA A 213 -65.86 49.26 11.03
C ALA A 213 -65.72 50.05 12.34
N ILE A 214 -64.69 49.77 13.13
CA ILE A 214 -64.47 50.37 14.46
C ILE A 214 -63.17 51.19 14.45
N GLY A 215 -63.28 52.51 14.39
CA GLY A 215 -62.17 53.45 14.36
C GLY A 215 -62.49 54.65 13.46
N SER A 216 -61.78 55.76 13.64
CA SER A 216 -61.95 56.93 12.76
C SER A 216 -61.60 56.55 11.32
N ALA A 217 -62.50 56.86 10.37
CA ALA A 217 -62.32 56.57 8.93
C ALA A 217 -62.02 55.09 8.57
N ALA A 218 -62.36 54.13 9.44
CA ALA A 218 -62.30 52.72 9.08
C ALA A 218 -63.27 52.42 7.92
N LEU A 219 -62.81 51.73 6.87
CA LEU A 219 -63.58 51.44 5.65
C LEU A 219 -64.18 52.67 4.93
N LEU A 220 -63.51 53.83 4.99
CA LEU A 220 -64.08 55.08 4.47
C LEU A 220 -64.53 55.00 3.01
N PHE A 221 -63.72 54.40 2.13
CA PHE A 221 -63.99 54.31 0.69
C PHE A 221 -64.76 53.07 0.24
N ASN A 222 -65.16 52.19 1.16
CA ASN A 222 -65.99 51.05 0.81
C ASN A 222 -67.39 51.52 0.39
N LYS A 223 -67.84 51.14 -0.81
CA LYS A 223 -69.13 51.59 -1.38
C LYS A 223 -70.25 50.55 -1.27
N ASN A 224 -69.90 49.27 -1.39
CA ASN A 224 -70.87 48.17 -1.45
C ASN A 224 -70.29 46.78 -1.11
N LYS A 225 -69.05 46.69 -0.61
CA LYS A 225 -68.43 45.40 -0.28
C LYS A 225 -68.87 44.94 1.11
N SER A 226 -68.82 43.64 1.30
CA SER A 226 -69.45 42.94 2.44
C SER A 226 -68.47 41.99 3.11
N ASN A 227 -68.81 41.56 4.33
CA ASN A 227 -68.03 40.63 5.16
C ASN A 227 -66.62 41.15 5.52
N LEU A 228 -66.48 42.46 5.71
CA LEU A 228 -65.21 43.09 6.06
C LEU A 228 -65.09 43.32 7.56
N VAL A 229 -63.87 43.20 8.09
CA VAL A 229 -63.55 43.57 9.48
C VAL A 229 -62.46 44.62 9.46
N ALA A 230 -62.74 45.81 9.96
CA ALA A 230 -61.81 46.93 10.06
C ALA A 230 -61.88 47.53 11.47
N ILE A 231 -60.87 47.29 12.29
CA ILE A 231 -60.80 47.74 13.69
C ILE A 231 -59.51 48.52 13.88
N GLY A 232 -59.58 49.85 13.88
CA GLY A 232 -58.46 50.76 14.04
C GLY A 232 -58.65 52.06 13.27
N ASP A 233 -57.88 53.08 13.62
CA ASP A 233 -57.83 54.33 12.84
C ASP A 233 -57.38 54.05 11.40
N SER A 234 -58.25 54.41 10.44
CA SER A 234 -58.03 54.22 9.01
C SER A 234 -57.71 52.78 8.58
N ALA A 235 -58.23 51.77 9.28
CA ALA A 235 -58.15 50.37 8.83
C ALA A 235 -58.98 50.18 7.55
N LEU A 236 -58.43 49.49 6.53
CA LEU A 236 -59.09 49.29 5.22
C LEU A 236 -59.59 50.59 4.55
N PHE A 237 -58.85 51.69 4.71
CA PHE A 237 -59.28 53.02 4.30
C PHE A 237 -59.66 53.12 2.82
N SER A 238 -58.80 52.62 1.92
CA SER A 238 -59.00 52.65 0.46
C SER A 238 -59.76 51.43 -0.11
N ASN A 239 -60.27 50.54 0.74
CA ASN A 239 -60.88 49.28 0.29
C ASN A 239 -62.01 49.52 -0.71
N SER A 240 -61.96 48.84 -1.86
CA SER A 240 -62.88 48.99 -3.00
C SER A 240 -62.68 50.25 -3.85
N TYR A 241 -61.64 51.05 -3.62
CA TYR A 241 -61.33 52.20 -4.47
C TYR A 241 -60.79 51.77 -5.83
N GLY A 242 -61.66 51.70 -6.84
CA GLY A 242 -61.31 51.25 -8.19
C GLY A 242 -61.72 49.81 -8.52
N ALA A 243 -62.28 49.08 -7.55
CA ALA A 243 -62.76 47.72 -7.77
C ALA A 243 -63.89 47.65 -8.81
N THR A 244 -63.75 46.76 -9.80
CA THR A 244 -64.72 46.51 -10.88
C THR A 244 -65.35 45.11 -10.79
N SER A 245 -64.68 44.15 -10.17
CA SER A 245 -65.16 42.78 -10.01
C SER A 245 -65.94 42.58 -8.70
N SER A 246 -66.75 41.53 -8.65
CA SER A 246 -67.51 41.14 -7.46
C SER A 246 -66.63 40.55 -6.36
N LEU A 247 -65.48 39.96 -6.72
CA LEU A 247 -64.54 39.31 -5.80
C LEU A 247 -63.50 40.27 -5.21
N GLU A 248 -63.24 41.39 -5.87
CA GLU A 248 -62.25 42.36 -5.43
C GLU A 248 -62.67 43.04 -4.13
N ALA A 249 -61.72 43.26 -3.24
CA ALA A 249 -61.86 43.96 -1.97
C ALA A 249 -62.85 43.33 -0.97
N THR A 250 -63.08 42.01 -1.06
CA THR A 250 -63.93 41.23 -0.14
C THR A 250 -63.12 40.38 0.84
N ASP A 251 -63.76 39.94 1.94
CA ASP A 251 -63.19 39.03 2.95
C ASP A 251 -61.87 39.51 3.57
N ASN A 252 -61.64 40.82 3.61
CA ASN A 252 -60.46 41.40 4.25
C ASN A 252 -60.71 41.65 5.74
N VAL A 253 -59.73 41.27 6.56
CA VAL A 253 -59.70 41.48 8.01
C VAL A 253 -58.52 42.38 8.34
N ALA A 254 -58.77 43.54 8.93
CA ALA A 254 -57.78 44.53 9.34
C ALA A 254 -58.02 44.95 10.79
N VAL A 255 -57.09 44.63 11.69
CA VAL A 255 -57.16 44.98 13.11
C VAL A 255 -55.88 45.70 13.50
N GLY A 256 -55.93 47.03 13.55
CA GLY A 256 -54.82 47.90 13.89
C GLY A 256 -54.88 49.23 13.13
N LYS A 257 -54.11 50.22 13.59
CA LYS A 257 -54.01 51.52 12.91
C LYS A 257 -53.43 51.31 11.51
N LYS A 258 -54.12 51.80 10.47
CA LYS A 258 -53.67 51.74 9.06
C LYS A 258 -53.34 50.32 8.57
N ALA A 259 -53.94 49.29 9.18
CA ALA A 259 -53.87 47.94 8.63
C ALA A 259 -54.63 47.91 7.28
N LEU A 260 -54.01 47.39 6.22
CA LEU A 260 -54.56 47.37 4.85
C LEU A 260 -55.02 48.76 4.34
N TYR A 261 -54.28 49.82 4.67
CA TYR A 261 -54.66 51.20 4.38
C TYR A 261 -54.87 51.48 2.88
N ASN A 262 -53.93 51.07 2.03
CA ASN A 262 -53.97 51.30 0.57
C ASN A 262 -54.63 50.16 -0.23
N ASN A 263 -55.24 49.15 0.42
CA ASN A 263 -55.90 48.05 -0.29
C ASN A 263 -57.00 48.56 -1.20
N THR A 264 -56.86 48.38 -2.52
CA THR A 264 -57.87 48.81 -3.50
C THR A 264 -58.71 47.62 -3.95
N THR A 265 -58.07 46.58 -4.51
CA THR A 265 -58.74 45.41 -5.09
C THR A 265 -58.38 44.08 -4.41
N GLY A 266 -57.28 44.02 -3.66
CA GLY A 266 -56.84 42.81 -2.96
C GLY A 266 -57.91 42.22 -2.03
N TYR A 267 -58.02 40.90 -2.01
CA TYR A 267 -59.07 40.18 -1.26
C TYR A 267 -58.52 39.00 -0.43
N LYS A 268 -59.30 38.58 0.58
CA LYS A 268 -58.93 37.52 1.55
C LYS A 268 -57.64 37.80 2.32
N ASN A 269 -57.32 39.07 2.55
CA ASN A 269 -56.15 39.46 3.34
C ASN A 269 -56.50 39.58 4.82
N THR A 270 -55.65 39.05 5.69
CA THR A 270 -55.75 39.17 7.15
C THR A 270 -54.56 39.96 7.68
N ALA A 271 -54.80 41.14 8.25
CA ALA A 271 -53.81 42.05 8.79
C ALA A 271 -54.11 42.38 10.27
N VAL A 272 -53.21 42.01 11.17
CA VAL A 272 -53.37 42.27 12.62
C VAL A 272 -52.14 42.99 13.18
N GLY A 273 -52.24 44.30 13.42
CA GLY A 273 -51.16 45.15 13.90
C GLY A 273 -51.18 46.52 13.24
N SER A 274 -50.40 47.46 13.78
CA SER A 274 -50.29 48.80 13.19
C SER A 274 -49.42 48.75 11.93
N TYR A 275 -49.90 49.37 10.84
CA TYR A 275 -49.23 49.43 9.54
C TYR A 275 -48.97 48.06 8.88
N THR A 276 -49.68 47.02 9.32
CA THR A 276 -49.62 45.69 8.71
C THR A 276 -50.27 45.73 7.33
N LEU A 277 -49.59 45.23 6.29
CA LEU A 277 -50.10 45.28 4.90
C LEU A 277 -50.50 46.71 4.44
N GLU A 278 -49.83 47.76 4.93
CA GLU A 278 -50.21 49.17 4.66
C GLU A 278 -50.32 49.49 3.16
N ASN A 279 -49.39 48.99 2.34
CA ASN A 279 -49.30 49.28 0.91
C ASN A 279 -49.82 48.16 0.00
N ASN A 280 -50.50 47.14 0.54
CA ASN A 280 -51.19 46.12 -0.26
C ASN A 280 -52.17 46.82 -1.19
N ASP A 281 -51.99 46.71 -2.50
CA ASP A 281 -52.88 47.30 -3.51
C ASP A 281 -53.83 46.22 -4.03
N ASP A 282 -53.24 45.21 -4.69
CA ASP A 282 -53.94 44.10 -5.37
C ASP A 282 -53.63 42.72 -4.77
N GLY A 283 -52.56 42.57 -3.97
CA GLY A 283 -52.14 41.27 -3.44
C GLY A 283 -53.24 40.53 -2.66
N GLU A 284 -53.28 39.20 -2.79
CA GLU A 284 -54.37 38.34 -2.33
C GLU A 284 -53.92 37.26 -1.33
N LYS A 285 -54.85 36.83 -0.46
CA LYS A 285 -54.66 35.71 0.48
C LYS A 285 -53.45 35.86 1.41
N ASN A 286 -53.05 37.11 1.70
CA ASN A 286 -51.94 37.38 2.59
C ASN A 286 -52.39 37.37 4.05
N THR A 287 -51.62 36.73 4.93
CA THR A 287 -51.86 36.71 6.37
C THR A 287 -50.68 37.35 7.09
N ALA A 288 -50.89 38.50 7.73
CA ALA A 288 -49.84 39.25 8.41
C ALA A 288 -50.24 39.66 9.83
N MET A 289 -49.31 39.52 10.79
CA MET A 289 -49.50 39.93 12.18
C MET A 289 -48.23 40.58 12.75
N GLY A 290 -48.35 41.78 13.32
CA GLY A 290 -47.26 42.55 13.93
C GLY A 290 -47.06 43.92 13.29
N TYR A 291 -46.28 44.79 13.95
CA TYR A 291 -46.00 46.14 13.45
C TYR A 291 -45.24 46.10 12.12
N LYS A 292 -45.81 46.72 11.08
CA LYS A 292 -45.23 46.74 9.72
C LYS A 292 -44.88 45.36 9.15
N ALA A 293 -45.60 44.31 9.57
CA ALA A 293 -45.51 43.02 8.89
C ALA A 293 -46.09 43.16 7.47
N LEU A 294 -45.34 42.72 6.46
CA LEU A 294 -45.74 42.71 5.05
C LEU A 294 -46.14 44.10 4.51
N ASN A 295 -45.46 45.15 4.99
CA ASN A 295 -45.86 46.55 4.81
C ASN A 295 -45.88 47.05 3.34
N SER A 296 -44.93 46.60 2.52
CA SER A 296 -44.73 47.10 1.15
C SER A 296 -45.31 46.20 0.06
N ASN A 297 -46.08 45.18 0.43
CA ASN A 297 -46.66 44.23 -0.54
C ASN A 297 -47.52 45.01 -1.52
N THR A 298 -47.28 44.92 -2.84
CA THR A 298 -48.11 45.58 -3.84
C THR A 298 -48.97 44.56 -4.57
N GLU A 299 -48.34 43.48 -5.03
CA GLU A 299 -48.95 42.40 -5.85
C GLU A 299 -48.66 40.99 -5.30
N GLY A 300 -47.88 40.84 -4.22
CA GLY A 300 -47.48 39.52 -3.73
C GLY A 300 -48.64 38.74 -3.11
N ASP A 301 -48.75 37.46 -3.45
CA ASP A 301 -49.84 36.58 -3.02
C ASP A 301 -49.41 35.48 -2.05
N ASN A 302 -50.37 34.96 -1.27
CA ASN A 302 -50.22 33.80 -0.39
C ASN A 302 -49.07 33.93 0.63
N ASN A 303 -48.71 35.15 1.04
CA ASN A 303 -47.63 35.37 2.00
C ASN A 303 -48.15 35.28 3.44
N SER A 304 -47.37 34.61 4.30
CA SER A 304 -47.62 34.48 5.74
C SER A 304 -46.53 35.18 6.54
N SER A 305 -46.87 36.21 7.32
CA SER A 305 -45.90 37.07 7.99
C SER A 305 -46.27 37.34 9.45
N PHE A 306 -45.44 36.92 10.40
CA PHE A 306 -45.71 37.08 11.83
C PHE A 306 -44.48 37.66 12.55
N GLY A 307 -44.59 38.90 13.06
CA GLY A 307 -43.54 39.57 13.81
C GLY A 307 -43.25 41.00 13.36
N TYR A 308 -42.51 41.74 14.18
CA TYR A 308 -42.11 43.12 13.88
C TYR A 308 -41.26 43.18 12.61
N LEU A 309 -41.67 43.98 11.60
CA LEU A 309 -40.98 44.13 10.31
C LEU A 309 -40.75 42.81 9.54
N SER A 310 -41.55 41.76 9.79
CA SER A 310 -41.46 40.53 9.01
C SER A 310 -41.97 40.77 7.58
N LEU A 311 -41.22 40.32 6.56
CA LEU A 311 -41.54 40.52 5.13
C LEU A 311 -41.78 42.00 4.72
N ASN A 312 -41.21 42.97 5.44
CA ASN A 312 -41.56 44.38 5.33
C ASN A 312 -41.46 44.96 3.90
N SER A 313 -40.45 44.56 3.13
CA SER A 313 -40.17 45.13 1.80
C SER A 313 -40.65 44.28 0.62
N ASN A 314 -41.42 43.21 0.85
CA ASN A 314 -41.97 42.36 -0.22
C ASN A 314 -42.85 43.21 -1.13
N THR A 315 -42.62 43.22 -2.43
CA THR A 315 -43.49 43.93 -3.39
C THR A 315 -44.30 42.93 -4.22
N THR A 316 -43.63 41.95 -4.82
CA THR A 316 -44.24 40.98 -5.74
C THR A 316 -43.99 39.52 -5.37
N GLY A 317 -43.21 39.22 -4.33
CA GLY A 317 -42.86 37.85 -3.95
C GLY A 317 -44.07 37.05 -3.49
N VAL A 318 -44.11 35.76 -3.84
CA VAL A 318 -45.26 34.85 -3.61
C VAL A 318 -44.87 33.64 -2.76
N ASP A 319 -45.84 33.10 -2.01
CA ASP A 319 -45.69 31.86 -1.22
C ASP A 319 -44.56 31.90 -0.18
N ASN A 320 -44.32 33.07 0.43
CA ASN A 320 -43.32 33.22 1.48
C ASN A 320 -43.91 33.08 2.88
N ALA A 321 -43.19 32.41 3.78
CA ALA A 321 -43.54 32.27 5.19
C ALA A 321 -42.44 32.87 6.09
N ALA A 322 -42.75 33.95 6.80
CA ALA A 322 -41.86 34.59 7.77
C ALA A 322 -42.44 34.63 9.18
N PHE A 323 -41.66 34.19 10.16
CA PHE A 323 -42.03 34.17 11.56
C PHE A 323 -40.86 34.66 12.44
N GLY A 324 -40.93 35.89 12.94
CA GLY A 324 -39.91 36.48 13.81
C GLY A 324 -39.64 37.96 13.53
N TYR A 325 -38.83 38.59 14.40
CA TYR A 325 -38.39 39.97 14.23
C TYR A 325 -37.53 40.12 12.96
N SER A 326 -37.96 40.95 12.02
CA SER A 326 -37.26 41.21 10.74
C SER A 326 -36.92 39.95 9.93
N ALA A 327 -37.70 38.88 10.06
CA ALA A 327 -37.59 37.71 9.18
C ALA A 327 -37.99 38.10 7.75
N LEU A 328 -37.15 37.77 6.76
CA LEU A 328 -37.35 38.11 5.34
C LEU A 328 -37.56 39.61 5.04
N ASN A 329 -37.05 40.51 5.90
CA ASN A 329 -37.38 41.94 5.90
C ASN A 329 -37.20 42.65 4.54
N ASP A 330 -36.23 42.23 3.73
CA ASP A 330 -35.80 42.92 2.50
C ASP A 330 -36.06 42.10 1.23
N ASN A 331 -36.87 41.04 1.32
CA ASN A 331 -37.32 40.33 0.13
C ASN A 331 -38.11 41.29 -0.76
N ILE A 332 -37.75 41.48 -2.02
CA ILE A 332 -38.51 42.32 -2.97
C ILE A 332 -39.43 41.42 -3.81
N SER A 333 -38.84 40.42 -4.48
CA SER A 333 -39.52 39.56 -5.45
C SER A 333 -39.17 38.06 -5.33
N GLY A 334 -38.63 37.62 -4.19
CA GLY A 334 -38.28 36.21 -3.98
C GLY A 334 -39.50 35.36 -3.61
N ASP A 335 -39.52 34.10 -4.04
CA ASP A 335 -40.68 33.19 -3.86
C ASP A 335 -40.31 31.91 -3.10
N PHE A 336 -41.33 31.26 -2.51
CA PHE A 336 -41.22 29.96 -1.83
C PHE A 336 -40.18 29.93 -0.70
N ASN A 337 -39.96 31.04 0.00
CA ASN A 337 -39.01 31.11 1.10
C ASN A 337 -39.66 30.87 2.46
N ILE A 338 -38.97 30.15 3.34
CA ILE A 338 -39.35 29.94 4.74
C ILE A 338 -38.30 30.58 5.64
N ALA A 339 -38.69 31.55 6.46
CA ALA A 339 -37.83 32.25 7.41
C ALA A 339 -38.42 32.22 8.83
N ILE A 340 -37.79 31.50 9.75
CA ILE A 340 -38.27 31.38 11.14
C ILE A 340 -37.13 31.79 12.08
N GLY A 341 -37.32 32.87 12.85
CA GLY A 341 -36.34 33.41 13.77
C GLY A 341 -35.98 34.87 13.48
N LYS A 342 -35.32 35.52 14.45
CA LYS A 342 -34.91 36.92 14.32
C LYS A 342 -33.90 37.08 13.19
N GLY A 343 -34.22 37.91 12.20
CA GLY A 343 -33.36 38.23 11.07
C GLY A 343 -33.04 37.05 10.15
N ALA A 344 -33.80 35.95 10.22
CA ALA A 344 -33.68 34.85 9.27
C ALA A 344 -33.97 35.38 7.85
N LEU A 345 -33.09 35.08 6.89
CA LEU A 345 -33.16 35.57 5.52
C LEU A 345 -33.28 37.12 5.39
N ALA A 346 -32.76 37.89 6.36
CA ALA A 346 -32.75 39.35 6.27
C ALA A 346 -31.76 39.85 5.20
N LEU A 347 -32.07 40.98 4.57
CA LEU A 347 -31.23 41.61 3.52
C LEU A 347 -30.94 40.65 2.36
N ASN A 348 -32.00 40.07 1.79
CA ASN A 348 -31.97 39.15 0.65
C ASN A 348 -32.96 39.61 -0.43
N ASN A 349 -32.46 40.05 -1.58
CA ASN A 349 -33.25 40.79 -2.57
C ASN A 349 -34.08 39.93 -3.56
N GLY A 350 -33.84 38.61 -3.65
CA GLY A 350 -34.48 37.76 -4.67
C GLY A 350 -34.28 36.26 -4.47
N ASN A 351 -34.26 35.81 -3.22
CA ASN A 351 -34.02 34.41 -2.88
C ASN A 351 -35.22 33.52 -3.31
N HIS A 352 -34.99 32.27 -3.72
CA HIS A 352 -36.06 31.39 -4.17
C HIS A 352 -35.90 29.96 -3.65
N GLY A 353 -36.94 29.44 -3.00
CA GLY A 353 -36.97 28.06 -2.48
C GLY A 353 -35.99 27.81 -1.33
N SER A 354 -35.64 28.83 -0.55
CA SER A 354 -34.74 28.70 0.59
C SER A 354 -35.44 28.53 1.93
N VAL A 355 -34.86 27.74 2.82
CA VAL A 355 -35.35 27.49 4.19
C VAL A 355 -34.32 27.98 5.19
N ALA A 356 -34.68 28.96 6.01
CA ALA A 356 -33.84 29.49 7.08
C ALA A 356 -34.57 29.45 8.43
N ILE A 357 -34.05 28.67 9.37
CA ILE A 357 -34.62 28.52 10.71
C ILE A 357 -33.54 28.81 11.75
N GLY A 358 -33.65 29.93 12.46
CA GLY A 358 -32.72 30.34 13.52
C GLY A 358 -32.40 31.83 13.50
N HIS A 359 -31.61 32.27 14.47
CA HIS A 359 -31.20 33.66 14.59
C HIS A 359 -30.17 34.02 13.50
N PHE A 360 -30.52 34.95 12.61
CA PHE A 360 -29.73 35.36 11.44
C PHE A 360 -29.30 34.21 10.52
N ALA A 361 -30.04 33.10 10.50
CA ALA A 361 -29.83 32.04 9.50
C ALA A 361 -30.01 32.64 8.09
N MET A 362 -29.04 32.45 7.20
CA MET A 362 -29.02 33.01 5.84
C MET A 362 -29.25 34.53 5.74
N ALA A 363 -28.87 35.31 6.76
CA ALA A 363 -28.82 36.77 6.59
C ALA A 363 -27.73 37.14 5.58
N TYR A 364 -27.95 38.18 4.78
CA TYR A 364 -27.00 38.68 3.75
C TYR A 364 -26.73 37.70 2.58
N CYS A 365 -27.66 36.78 2.32
CA CYS A 365 -27.57 35.75 1.29
C CYS A 365 -28.34 36.09 0.00
N ASP A 366 -27.62 36.01 -1.12
CA ASP A 366 -28.08 36.26 -2.49
C ASP A 366 -28.86 37.57 -2.68
N ASN A 367 -28.11 38.60 -3.04
CA ASN A 367 -28.59 39.97 -3.18
C ASN A 367 -28.54 40.49 -4.62
N ARG A 368 -28.45 39.58 -5.59
CA ARG A 368 -28.49 39.94 -7.01
C ARG A 368 -29.93 40.09 -7.46
N SER A 369 -30.19 41.10 -8.27
CA SER A 369 -31.49 41.41 -8.88
C SER A 369 -31.88 40.50 -10.05
N SER A 370 -31.28 39.31 -10.19
CA SER A 370 -31.48 38.43 -11.36
C SER A 370 -31.85 36.99 -11.01
N GLY A 371 -33.14 36.75 -10.76
CA GLY A 371 -33.93 35.53 -11.10
C GLY A 371 -33.30 34.13 -10.99
N ARG A 372 -32.30 33.89 -10.13
CA ARG A 372 -31.61 32.60 -10.02
C ARG A 372 -32.12 31.85 -8.79
N PHE A 373 -32.49 30.58 -8.97
CA PHE A 373 -32.94 29.76 -7.85
C PHE A 373 -31.78 29.34 -6.94
N THR A 374 -31.92 29.51 -5.63
CA THR A 374 -30.85 29.28 -4.64
C THR A 374 -30.92 27.90 -4.00
N TYR A 375 -32.11 27.46 -3.59
CA TYR A 375 -32.38 26.16 -2.95
C TYR A 375 -31.44 25.82 -1.78
N ASN A 376 -31.19 26.80 -0.90
CA ASN A 376 -30.36 26.59 0.29
C ASN A 376 -31.23 26.24 1.50
N THR A 377 -30.74 25.35 2.36
CA THR A 377 -31.36 25.01 3.66
C THR A 377 -30.39 25.34 4.78
N ALA A 378 -30.82 26.16 5.73
CA ALA A 378 -30.03 26.59 6.87
C ALA A 378 -30.85 26.52 8.16
N VAL A 379 -30.38 25.74 9.13
CA VAL A 379 -31.02 25.58 10.42
C VAL A 379 -30.00 25.77 11.53
N GLY A 380 -30.12 26.83 12.31
CA GLY A 380 -29.25 27.14 13.45
C GLY A 380 -28.88 28.62 13.58
N TYR A 381 -28.00 28.91 14.52
CA TYR A 381 -27.54 30.27 14.78
C TYR A 381 -26.51 30.69 13.74
N GLU A 382 -26.80 31.75 12.97
CA GLU A 382 -25.94 32.30 11.91
C GLU A 382 -25.48 31.24 10.88
N SER A 383 -26.25 30.17 10.71
CA SER A 383 -25.97 29.16 9.69
C SER A 383 -26.12 29.75 8.29
N LEU A 384 -25.12 29.52 7.44
CA LEU A 384 -25.05 30.01 6.06
C LEU A 384 -25.20 31.53 5.93
N LYS A 385 -24.90 32.31 6.98
CA LYS A 385 -24.93 33.78 6.91
C LYS A 385 -23.85 34.30 5.93
N GLY A 386 -24.03 35.50 5.38
CA GLY A 386 -23.03 36.15 4.53
C GLY A 386 -21.98 36.91 5.36
N PRO A 387 -20.70 37.00 4.90
CA PRO A 387 -19.60 37.61 5.66
C PRO A 387 -19.65 39.14 5.77
N SER A 388 -20.49 39.84 4.99
CA SER A 388 -20.59 41.30 5.03
C SER A 388 -22.02 41.78 5.13
N SER A 389 -22.21 42.98 5.70
CA SER A 389 -23.48 43.70 5.70
C SER A 389 -23.85 44.31 4.34
N SER A 390 -23.09 44.00 3.28
CA SER A 390 -23.32 44.51 1.92
C SER A 390 -24.02 43.46 1.05
N ILE A 391 -24.82 43.95 0.12
CA ILE A 391 -25.72 43.22 -0.80
C ILE A 391 -25.02 42.32 -1.84
N SER A 392 -24.00 41.51 -1.48
CA SER A 392 -23.31 40.66 -2.47
C SER A 392 -22.48 39.48 -1.94
N SER A 393 -22.68 39.03 -0.70
CA SER A 393 -21.64 38.24 -0.04
C SER A 393 -21.84 36.73 0.04
N ASN A 394 -23.03 36.16 -0.15
CA ASN A 394 -23.24 34.69 -0.30
C ASN A 394 -24.15 34.36 -1.50
N THR A 395 -23.56 33.99 -2.63
CA THR A 395 -24.19 33.65 -3.92
C THR A 395 -24.28 32.14 -4.18
N GLY A 396 -23.95 31.33 -3.17
CA GLY A 396 -23.94 29.88 -3.23
C GLY A 396 -25.33 29.27 -3.41
N GLN A 397 -25.41 28.12 -4.08
CA GLN A 397 -26.65 27.40 -4.35
C GLN A 397 -26.56 25.95 -3.82
N TYR A 398 -27.71 25.34 -3.53
CA TYR A 398 -27.83 23.93 -3.11
C TYR A 398 -27.04 23.58 -1.84
N ASN A 399 -26.83 24.54 -0.94
CA ASN A 399 -26.12 24.31 0.31
C ASN A 399 -27.08 23.86 1.42
N THR A 400 -26.63 22.89 2.23
CA THR A 400 -27.32 22.44 3.44
C THR A 400 -26.43 22.74 4.65
N ALA A 401 -26.93 23.55 5.59
CA ALA A 401 -26.23 23.99 6.78
C ALA A 401 -27.09 23.70 8.03
N LEU A 402 -26.58 22.89 8.96
CA LEU A 402 -27.29 22.53 10.19
C LEU A 402 -26.37 22.69 11.41
N GLY A 403 -26.61 23.71 12.23
CA GLY A 403 -25.91 23.93 13.49
C GLY A 403 -25.45 25.38 13.71
N TYR A 404 -24.50 25.56 14.62
CA TYR A 404 -24.00 26.88 15.00
C TYR A 404 -22.89 27.31 14.05
N GLN A 405 -23.07 28.46 13.36
CA GLN A 405 -22.08 29.04 12.45
C GLN A 405 -21.55 28.05 11.39
N THR A 406 -22.39 27.11 10.96
CA THR A 406 -22.06 26.25 9.81
C THR A 406 -22.14 27.05 8.52
N LEU A 407 -21.13 26.98 7.65
CA LEU A 407 -21.09 27.77 6.40
C LEU A 407 -21.23 29.30 6.60
N LEU A 408 -20.81 29.83 7.76
CA LEU A 408 -20.96 31.25 8.16
C LEU A 408 -20.36 32.27 7.18
N ASN A 409 -19.31 31.92 6.46
CA ASN A 409 -18.63 32.81 5.52
C ASN A 409 -18.62 32.19 4.12
N ASN A 410 -19.74 31.58 3.72
CA ASN A 410 -19.89 31.04 2.37
C ASN A 410 -20.05 32.18 1.35
N THR A 411 -19.21 32.30 0.30
CA THR A 411 -19.35 33.42 -0.68
C THR A 411 -19.96 33.04 -2.02
N ALA A 412 -19.50 31.99 -2.67
CA ALA A 412 -20.03 31.46 -3.93
C ALA A 412 -20.03 29.92 -3.97
N GLY A 413 -19.57 29.28 -2.88
CA GLY A 413 -19.56 27.83 -2.74
C GLY A 413 -20.94 27.22 -2.91
N TRP A 414 -21.00 26.09 -3.61
CA TRP A 414 -22.25 25.48 -4.04
C TRP A 414 -22.27 23.97 -3.76
N ALA A 415 -23.46 23.41 -3.55
CA ALA A 415 -23.68 21.99 -3.23
C ALA A 415 -22.89 21.49 -2.01
N ASN A 416 -22.68 22.33 -0.99
CA ASN A 416 -22.01 21.93 0.25
C ASN A 416 -23.00 21.43 1.30
N THR A 417 -22.61 20.41 2.06
CA THR A 417 -23.35 19.92 3.23
C THR A 417 -22.50 20.10 4.48
N ALA A 418 -22.98 20.89 5.44
CA ALA A 418 -22.29 21.16 6.70
C ALA A 418 -23.21 20.93 7.91
N VAL A 419 -22.78 20.09 8.85
CA VAL A 419 -23.54 19.74 10.06
C VAL A 419 -22.64 19.78 11.29
N GLY A 420 -22.94 20.63 12.27
CA GLY A 420 -22.21 20.70 13.55
C GLY A 420 -21.93 22.12 14.04
N TYR A 421 -20.91 22.27 14.89
CA TYR A 421 -20.44 23.57 15.37
C TYR A 421 -19.28 24.05 14.51
N GLN A 422 -19.41 25.21 13.86
CA GLN A 422 -18.40 25.80 12.97
C GLN A 422 -17.91 24.85 11.88
N SER A 423 -18.77 23.95 11.40
CA SER A 423 -18.47 23.06 10.30
C SER A 423 -18.47 23.83 8.99
N LEU A 424 -17.40 23.73 8.21
CA LEU A 424 -17.23 24.46 6.94
C LEU A 424 -17.45 25.97 7.07
N ASP A 425 -17.02 26.56 8.19
CA ASP A 425 -17.24 27.96 8.55
C ASP A 425 -16.77 28.96 7.47
N SER A 426 -15.57 28.77 6.93
CA SER A 426 -14.93 29.69 5.99
C SER A 426 -14.80 29.09 4.59
N ASN A 427 -15.80 29.32 3.72
CA ASN A 427 -15.85 28.78 2.36
C ASN A 427 -16.10 29.84 1.28
N SER A 428 -15.07 30.30 0.57
CA SER A 428 -15.26 31.28 -0.49
C SER A 428 -15.97 30.65 -1.70
N THR A 429 -15.26 29.88 -2.52
CA THR A 429 -15.81 29.30 -3.77
C THR A 429 -15.94 27.78 -3.76
N GLY A 430 -15.46 27.11 -2.70
CA GLY A 430 -15.43 25.64 -2.64
C GLY A 430 -16.82 25.01 -2.75
N GLY A 431 -16.94 23.99 -3.58
CA GLY A 431 -18.19 23.30 -3.86
C GLY A 431 -18.13 21.80 -3.66
N ARG A 432 -19.31 21.18 -3.49
CA ARG A 432 -19.48 19.73 -3.31
C ARG A 432 -18.70 19.17 -2.11
N ASN A 433 -18.56 19.94 -1.04
CA ASN A 433 -17.92 19.49 0.19
C ASN A 433 -18.94 18.94 1.19
N THR A 434 -18.56 17.90 1.93
CA THR A 434 -19.33 17.33 3.04
C THR A 434 -18.55 17.50 4.33
N ALA A 435 -19.12 18.19 5.32
CA ALA A 435 -18.52 18.47 6.62
C ALA A 435 -19.50 18.06 7.74
N TYR A 436 -19.14 17.08 8.55
CA TYR A 436 -19.96 16.61 9.67
C TYR A 436 -19.14 16.55 10.96
N GLY A 437 -19.47 17.37 11.94
CA GLY A 437 -18.82 17.39 13.26
C GLY A 437 -18.24 18.75 13.63
N THR A 438 -17.87 18.90 14.89
CA THR A 438 -17.34 20.15 15.44
C THR A 438 -16.01 20.54 14.78
N SER A 439 -15.98 21.74 14.21
CA SER A 439 -14.82 22.30 13.52
C SER A 439 -14.29 21.39 12.39
N SER A 440 -15.16 20.62 11.74
CA SER A 440 -14.81 19.88 10.52
C SER A 440 -14.68 20.83 9.33
N LEU A 441 -13.58 20.77 8.58
CA LEU A 441 -13.36 21.51 7.34
C LEU A 441 -13.48 23.05 7.47
N VAL A 442 -13.13 23.61 8.63
CA VAL A 442 -13.33 25.04 8.99
C VAL A 442 -12.82 26.01 7.92
N TYR A 443 -11.59 25.86 7.45
CA TYR A 443 -10.90 26.90 6.66
C TYR A 443 -10.95 26.68 5.13
N ASN A 444 -11.85 25.86 4.61
CA ASN A 444 -11.90 25.50 3.19
C ASN A 444 -12.36 26.64 2.28
N THR A 445 -11.46 27.54 1.90
CA THR A 445 -11.79 28.69 1.04
C THR A 445 -12.18 28.33 -0.39
N THR A 446 -11.46 27.43 -1.08
CA THR A 446 -11.68 27.15 -2.52
C THR A 446 -11.64 25.67 -2.87
N GLY A 447 -11.45 24.78 -1.90
CA GLY A 447 -11.31 23.34 -2.14
C GLY A 447 -12.66 22.70 -2.48
N ASP A 448 -12.63 21.77 -3.44
CA ASP A 448 -13.82 21.05 -3.90
C ASP A 448 -13.79 19.56 -3.50
N TYR A 449 -14.95 18.91 -3.50
CA TYR A 449 -15.07 17.45 -3.34
C TYR A 449 -14.43 16.86 -2.08
N ASN A 450 -14.35 17.62 -0.98
CA ASN A 450 -13.80 17.12 0.27
C ASN A 450 -14.88 16.50 1.16
N THR A 451 -14.56 15.40 1.83
CA THR A 451 -15.39 14.78 2.85
C THR A 451 -14.66 14.83 4.19
N ALA A 452 -15.24 15.48 5.18
CA ALA A 452 -14.69 15.65 6.51
C ALA A 452 -15.73 15.25 7.56
N VAL A 453 -15.46 14.18 8.31
CA VAL A 453 -16.37 13.67 9.35
C VAL A 453 -15.61 13.48 10.66
N GLY A 454 -15.95 14.23 11.70
CA GLY A 454 -15.35 14.14 13.03
C GLY A 454 -14.88 15.49 13.59
N TYR A 455 -14.38 15.46 14.82
CA TYR A 455 -13.84 16.66 15.47
C TYR A 455 -12.54 17.09 14.78
N ARG A 456 -12.48 18.33 14.30
CA ARG A 456 -11.31 18.91 13.61
C ARG A 456 -10.80 18.11 12.41
N SER A 457 -11.64 17.29 11.78
CA SER A 457 -11.28 16.60 10.55
C SER A 457 -11.08 17.63 9.43
N LEU A 458 -9.93 17.59 8.76
CA LEU A 458 -9.61 18.45 7.62
C LEU A 458 -9.67 19.98 7.93
N MET A 459 -9.46 20.35 9.20
CA MET A 459 -9.74 21.70 9.72
C MET A 459 -9.00 22.83 8.98
N ASN A 460 -7.69 22.68 8.74
CA ASN A 460 -6.85 23.72 8.13
C ASN A 460 -6.75 23.66 6.60
N ASN A 461 -7.57 22.83 5.96
CA ASN A 461 -7.60 22.76 4.50
C ASN A 461 -8.11 24.07 3.91
N LYS A 462 -7.30 24.80 3.12
CA LYS A 462 -7.75 26.04 2.44
C LYS A 462 -8.23 25.83 1.01
N SER A 463 -7.57 24.98 0.24
CA SER A 463 -7.83 24.83 -1.20
C SER A 463 -7.64 23.40 -1.72
N ASN A 464 -7.39 22.42 -0.85
CA ASN A 464 -7.22 21.05 -1.29
C ASN A 464 -8.53 20.50 -1.82
N THR A 465 -8.40 19.70 -2.88
CA THR A 465 -9.53 19.10 -3.56
C THR A 465 -9.44 17.57 -3.50
N GLY A 466 -10.58 16.93 -3.25
CA GLY A 466 -10.76 15.47 -3.33
C GLY A 466 -10.27 14.68 -2.12
N SER A 467 -10.13 15.27 -0.93
CA SER A 467 -9.67 14.55 0.27
C SER A 467 -10.83 13.98 1.10
N VAL A 468 -10.62 12.80 1.68
CA VAL A 468 -11.55 12.13 2.60
C VAL A 468 -10.91 12.00 3.97
N ALA A 469 -11.45 12.66 4.99
CA ALA A 469 -10.97 12.63 6.37
C ALA A 469 -12.10 12.21 7.33
N VAL A 470 -11.95 11.07 7.99
CA VAL A 470 -12.95 10.53 8.93
C VAL A 470 -12.27 10.18 10.25
N GLY A 471 -12.69 10.82 11.35
CA GLY A 471 -12.17 10.60 12.69
C GLY A 471 -11.65 11.87 13.36
N TYR A 472 -11.32 11.77 14.64
CA TYR A 472 -10.78 12.86 15.43
C TYR A 472 -9.43 13.34 14.85
N SER A 473 -9.33 14.62 14.50
CA SER A 473 -8.12 15.25 13.93
C SER A 473 -7.54 14.55 12.69
N ALA A 474 -8.35 13.79 11.94
CA ALA A 474 -7.91 13.22 10.67
C ALA A 474 -7.60 14.36 9.68
N MET A 475 -6.38 14.41 9.14
CA MET A 475 -5.89 15.51 8.30
C MET A 475 -6.08 16.92 8.89
N GLU A 476 -5.99 17.08 10.22
CA GLU A 476 -6.21 18.38 10.90
C GLU A 476 -5.33 19.51 10.33
N ASN A 477 -4.06 19.23 10.02
CA ASN A 477 -3.12 20.19 9.45
C ASN A 477 -2.95 20.02 7.93
N ALA A 478 -3.98 19.58 7.20
CA ALA A 478 -3.90 19.49 5.75
C ALA A 478 -3.38 20.78 5.10
N ASP A 479 -2.77 20.64 3.90
CA ASP A 479 -2.18 21.75 3.14
C ASP A 479 -3.09 22.99 3.11
N ASN A 480 -2.54 24.12 3.55
CA ASN A 480 -3.25 25.39 3.69
C ASN A 480 -2.88 26.41 2.62
N ARG A 481 -2.22 25.99 1.53
CA ARG A 481 -1.93 26.88 0.41
C ARG A 481 -3.22 27.37 -0.23
N THR A 482 -3.15 28.56 -0.84
CA THR A 482 -4.31 29.24 -1.45
C THR A 482 -4.49 28.90 -2.93
N SER A 483 -3.52 28.24 -3.56
CA SER A 483 -3.62 27.72 -4.92
C SER A 483 -4.22 26.32 -4.94
N GLY A 484 -5.44 26.19 -5.48
CA GLY A 484 -6.19 24.94 -5.53
C GLY A 484 -5.37 23.76 -6.07
N ARG A 485 -5.35 22.66 -5.31
CA ARG A 485 -4.54 21.47 -5.63
C ARG A 485 -5.36 20.21 -5.42
N TYR A 486 -5.32 19.33 -6.43
CA TYR A 486 -5.84 17.97 -6.30
C TYR A 486 -4.92 17.14 -5.41
N THR A 487 -5.45 16.69 -4.27
CA THR A 487 -4.68 15.95 -3.25
C THR A 487 -5.04 14.48 -3.21
N TYR A 488 -6.34 14.15 -3.28
CA TYR A 488 -6.84 12.78 -3.30
C TYR A 488 -6.30 11.90 -2.16
N ASN A 489 -6.15 12.48 -0.96
CA ASN A 489 -5.75 11.72 0.22
C ASN A 489 -6.99 11.12 0.90
N THR A 490 -6.84 9.93 1.48
CA THR A 490 -7.86 9.28 2.32
C THR A 490 -7.27 9.02 3.70
N ALA A 491 -7.90 9.54 4.75
CA ALA A 491 -7.48 9.34 6.14
C ALA A 491 -8.69 8.94 6.99
N ILE A 492 -8.62 7.76 7.60
CA ILE A 492 -9.69 7.23 8.44
C ILE A 492 -9.08 6.74 9.76
N GLY A 493 -9.47 7.34 10.88
CA GLY A 493 -8.97 7.02 12.22
C GLY A 493 -8.49 8.23 13.00
N PHE A 494 -8.25 8.04 14.29
CA PHE A 494 -7.78 9.09 15.20
C PHE A 494 -6.38 9.58 14.78
N GLY A 495 -6.28 10.85 14.40
CA GLY A 495 -5.02 11.48 13.98
C GLY A 495 -4.39 10.87 12.72
N ALA A 496 -5.15 10.17 11.89
CA ALA A 496 -4.66 9.64 10.61
C ALA A 496 -4.27 10.80 9.68
N LEU A 497 -3.08 10.70 9.07
CA LEU A 497 -2.52 11.69 8.15
C LEU A 497 -2.60 13.15 8.67
N LYS A 498 -2.35 13.35 9.97
CA LYS A 498 -2.52 14.67 10.60
C LYS A 498 -1.65 15.77 9.97
N GLY A 499 -0.42 15.45 9.59
CA GLY A 499 0.55 16.37 8.99
C GLY A 499 1.32 17.22 10.03
N SER A 500 2.38 17.87 9.55
CA SER A 500 3.19 18.83 10.32
C SER A 500 2.33 19.98 10.88
N SER A 501 2.76 20.56 12.00
CA SER A 501 2.15 21.78 12.55
C SER A 501 2.32 23.01 11.66
N THR A 502 3.19 22.94 10.63
CA THR A 502 3.31 23.92 9.56
C THR A 502 2.47 23.43 8.37
N PRO A 503 1.21 23.88 8.21
CA PRO A 503 0.32 23.24 7.24
C PRO A 503 0.74 23.47 5.78
N ALA A 504 1.46 24.55 5.48
CA ALA A 504 1.96 24.85 4.14
C ALA A 504 2.94 23.78 3.59
N ASP A 505 3.58 23.01 4.48
CA ASP A 505 4.54 21.97 4.10
C ASP A 505 3.83 20.66 3.72
N ASN A 506 2.57 20.46 4.12
CA ASN A 506 1.84 19.19 4.02
C ASN A 506 1.35 18.85 2.60
N THR A 507 2.26 18.89 1.65
CA THR A 507 2.05 18.77 0.20
C THR A 507 1.94 17.32 -0.32
N GLY A 508 1.79 16.31 0.53
CA GLY A 508 1.58 14.92 0.09
C GLY A 508 0.28 14.71 -0.71
N ARG A 509 0.30 13.84 -1.72
CA ARG A 509 -0.87 13.47 -2.55
C ARG A 509 -1.06 11.95 -2.61
N PHE A 510 -2.27 11.51 -2.94
CA PHE A 510 -2.63 10.10 -3.21
C PHE A 510 -2.28 9.15 -2.05
N ASN A 511 -2.30 9.63 -0.82
CA ASN A 511 -2.00 8.82 0.35
C ASN A 511 -3.29 8.19 0.90
N THR A 512 -3.19 6.93 1.31
CA THR A 512 -4.25 6.20 2.04
C THR A 512 -3.76 5.88 3.44
N ALA A 513 -4.41 6.40 4.47
CA ALA A 513 -4.09 6.17 5.87
C ALA A 513 -5.32 5.67 6.63
N LEU A 514 -5.29 4.43 7.11
CA LEU A 514 -6.39 3.82 7.86
C LEU A 514 -5.85 3.23 9.17
N GLY A 515 -6.26 3.82 10.30
CA GLY A 515 -5.88 3.38 11.65
C GLY A 515 -5.47 4.51 12.58
N TYR A 516 -5.21 4.16 13.85
CA TYR A 516 -4.77 5.12 14.86
C TYR A 516 -3.37 5.67 14.51
N LYS A 517 -3.29 6.98 14.29
CA LYS A 517 -2.07 7.72 13.93
C LYS A 517 -1.28 7.10 12.76
N ALA A 518 -1.98 6.52 11.80
CA ALA A 518 -1.37 6.06 10.55
C ALA A 518 -0.89 7.29 9.74
N LEU A 519 0.36 7.24 9.25
CA LEU A 519 0.97 8.26 8.40
C LEU A 519 0.94 9.69 8.99
N VAL A 520 0.99 9.79 10.33
CA VAL A 520 0.68 11.02 11.08
C VAL A 520 1.62 12.20 10.75
N SER A 521 2.90 11.94 10.48
CA SER A 521 3.92 12.98 10.28
C SER A 521 4.18 13.33 8.81
N ASN A 522 3.36 12.83 7.88
CA ASN A 522 3.61 13.00 6.45
C ASN A 522 3.45 14.45 5.99
N ILE A 523 4.53 14.97 5.41
CA ILE A 523 4.68 16.33 4.95
C ILE A 523 4.48 16.35 3.43
N SER A 524 5.47 15.91 2.66
CA SER A 524 5.40 15.93 1.18
C SER A 524 5.28 14.55 0.53
N GLY A 525 5.42 13.47 1.32
CA GLY A 525 5.37 12.10 0.82
C GLY A 525 4.06 11.81 0.09
N SER A 526 4.15 11.21 -1.10
CA SER A 526 3.01 10.91 -1.96
C SER A 526 2.88 9.42 -2.28
N SER A 527 1.66 8.99 -2.62
CA SER A 527 1.34 7.62 -3.01
C SER A 527 1.64 6.56 -1.93
N ASN A 528 1.56 6.92 -0.65
CA ASN A 528 1.76 5.97 0.44
C ASN A 528 0.45 5.30 0.87
N THR A 529 0.50 3.99 1.14
CA THR A 529 -0.59 3.22 1.74
C THR A 529 -0.19 2.79 3.15
N ALA A 530 -0.93 3.21 4.17
CA ALA A 530 -0.67 2.96 5.58
C ALA A 530 -1.92 2.37 6.26
N LEU A 531 -1.88 1.08 6.61
CA LEU A 531 -3.02 0.31 7.12
C LEU A 531 -2.64 -0.33 8.47
N GLY A 532 -3.07 0.25 9.58
CA GLY A 532 -2.80 -0.27 10.93
C GLY A 532 -2.51 0.79 11.98
N MET A 533 -2.20 0.34 13.20
CA MET A 533 -1.81 1.25 14.28
C MET A 533 -0.39 1.77 14.05
N THR A 534 -0.21 3.09 14.07
CA THR A 534 1.09 3.77 13.97
C THR A 534 1.98 3.31 12.79
N THR A 535 1.36 2.90 11.69
CA THR A 535 2.06 2.59 10.43
C THR A 535 2.62 3.86 9.80
N LEU A 536 3.84 3.83 9.28
CA LEU A 536 4.51 5.00 8.66
C LEU A 536 4.47 6.27 9.54
N TYR A 537 4.55 6.10 10.86
CA TYR A 537 4.33 7.18 11.83
C TYR A 537 5.26 8.39 11.62
N ASN A 538 6.55 8.15 11.39
CA ASN A 538 7.57 9.19 11.19
C ASN A 538 7.79 9.60 9.73
N ASN A 539 7.01 9.08 8.77
CA ASN A 539 7.25 9.35 7.34
C ASN A 539 7.02 10.83 7.09
N THR A 540 8.04 11.56 6.64
CA THR A 540 7.92 13.00 6.32
C THR A 540 7.88 13.22 4.82
N THR A 541 8.84 12.65 4.08
CA THR A 541 9.00 12.85 2.63
C THR A 541 8.98 11.56 1.83
N GLY A 542 8.99 10.39 2.47
CA GLY A 542 9.00 9.10 1.77
C GLY A 542 7.78 8.89 0.88
N GLU A 543 8.00 8.33 -0.31
CA GLU A 543 6.99 8.16 -1.36
C GLU A 543 6.81 6.70 -1.79
N SER A 544 5.61 6.39 -2.29
CA SER A 544 5.26 5.08 -2.86
C SER A 544 5.50 3.89 -1.92
N ASN A 545 5.33 4.08 -0.62
CA ASN A 545 5.47 3.01 0.38
C ASN A 545 4.13 2.33 0.66
N THR A 546 4.13 1.01 0.83
CA THR A 546 2.96 0.23 1.26
C THR A 546 3.26 -0.42 2.60
N ALA A 547 2.59 0.01 3.67
CA ALA A 547 2.75 -0.50 5.04
C ALA A 547 1.41 -1.02 5.58
N VAL A 548 1.38 -2.30 5.96
CA VAL A 548 0.20 -2.99 6.49
C VAL A 548 0.57 -3.77 7.76
N GLY A 549 -0.07 -3.45 8.88
CA GLY A 549 0.13 -4.10 10.18
C GLY A 549 0.59 -3.14 11.28
N ASP A 550 0.50 -3.57 12.55
CA ASP A 550 0.91 -2.75 13.70
C ASP A 550 2.38 -2.30 13.59
N SER A 551 2.60 -0.99 13.57
CA SER A 551 3.89 -0.33 13.57
C SER A 551 4.81 -0.75 12.40
N ALA A 552 4.22 -1.18 11.27
CA ALA A 552 4.98 -1.41 10.04
C ALA A 552 5.57 -0.08 9.54
N MET A 553 6.87 -0.07 9.21
CA MET A 553 7.63 1.12 8.79
C MET A 553 7.51 2.34 9.72
N GLN A 554 7.36 2.14 11.03
CA GLN A 554 7.12 3.25 11.97
C GLN A 554 8.19 4.35 11.91
N ALA A 555 9.47 3.99 11.77
CA ALA A 555 10.59 4.92 11.78
C ALA A 555 11.00 5.45 10.39
N ASN A 556 10.27 5.14 9.31
CA ASN A 556 10.57 5.67 7.98
C ASN A 556 10.49 7.18 7.98
N VAL A 557 11.53 7.86 7.49
CA VAL A 557 11.56 9.31 7.36
C VAL A 557 11.45 9.69 5.88
N SER A 558 12.36 9.17 5.05
CA SER A 558 12.47 9.52 3.62
C SER A 558 12.69 8.31 2.70
N GLY A 559 12.58 7.08 3.20
CA GLY A 559 12.71 5.89 2.38
C GLY A 559 11.54 5.75 1.41
N ASN A 560 11.83 5.35 0.16
CA ASN A 560 10.85 5.27 -0.93
C ASN A 560 10.64 3.83 -1.41
N GLN A 561 9.48 3.56 -2.01
CA GLN A 561 9.18 2.31 -2.71
C GLN A 561 9.35 1.05 -1.86
N ASN A 562 9.10 1.14 -0.55
CA ASN A 562 9.17 -0.02 0.34
C ASN A 562 7.79 -0.68 0.50
N VAL A 563 7.79 -2.01 0.60
CA VAL A 563 6.61 -2.82 0.93
C VAL A 563 6.85 -3.48 2.28
N ALA A 564 5.98 -3.23 3.26
CA ALA A 564 6.04 -3.79 4.61
C ALA A 564 4.67 -4.37 4.98
N VAL A 565 4.58 -5.70 5.09
CA VAL A 565 3.34 -6.39 5.44
C VAL A 565 3.61 -7.30 6.63
N GLY A 566 3.04 -6.95 7.79
CA GLY A 566 3.22 -7.67 9.05
C GLY A 566 3.59 -6.72 10.20
N LYS A 567 3.29 -7.16 11.43
CA LYS A 567 3.65 -6.42 12.64
C LYS A 567 5.17 -6.21 12.70
N PHE A 568 5.60 -4.96 12.90
CA PHE A 568 7.01 -4.55 12.95
C PHE A 568 7.84 -4.87 11.69
N ALA A 569 7.22 -5.13 10.54
CA ALA A 569 7.95 -5.23 9.28
C ALA A 569 8.61 -3.87 8.95
N LEU A 570 9.89 -3.89 8.60
CA LEU A 570 10.68 -2.67 8.30
C LEU A 570 10.64 -1.59 9.42
N LEU A 571 10.46 -1.99 10.68
CA LEU A 571 10.21 -1.06 11.80
C LEU A 571 11.17 0.14 11.86
N ASN A 572 12.49 -0.11 11.79
CA ASN A 572 13.53 0.90 11.98
C ASN A 572 14.12 1.47 10.67
N ASN A 573 13.44 1.31 9.53
CA ASN A 573 13.91 1.78 8.22
C ASN A 573 13.90 3.30 8.10
N THR A 574 14.99 4.01 8.42
CA THR A 574 14.99 5.48 8.40
C THR A 574 15.04 6.06 6.97
N LYS A 575 15.91 5.51 6.12
CA LYS A 575 16.19 6.01 4.75
C LYS A 575 16.22 4.92 3.66
N GLY A 576 16.25 3.64 4.04
CA GLY A 576 16.32 2.54 3.08
C GLY A 576 15.17 2.57 2.08
N SER A 577 15.45 2.24 0.82
CA SER A 577 14.49 2.32 -0.29
C SER A 577 14.41 1.01 -1.07
N SER A 578 13.29 0.77 -1.73
CA SER A 578 13.05 -0.39 -2.60
C SER A 578 13.21 -1.73 -1.89
N ASN A 579 12.82 -1.82 -0.62
CA ASN A 579 12.81 -3.07 0.15
C ASN A 579 11.42 -3.71 0.21
N THR A 580 11.35 -5.03 0.16
CA THR A 580 10.13 -5.82 0.38
C THR A 580 10.28 -6.64 1.65
N ALA A 581 9.42 -6.43 2.64
CA ALA A 581 9.38 -7.16 3.90
C ALA A 581 7.96 -7.69 4.16
N VAL A 582 7.79 -9.01 4.11
CA VAL A 582 6.51 -9.68 4.33
C VAL A 582 6.68 -10.72 5.43
N GLY A 583 6.07 -10.49 6.58
CA GLY A 583 6.19 -11.33 7.78
C GLY A 583 6.45 -10.50 9.04
N GLN A 584 6.14 -11.08 10.20
CA GLN A 584 6.36 -10.42 11.48
C GLN A 584 7.86 -10.16 11.70
N SER A 585 8.21 -8.89 11.96
CA SER A 585 9.57 -8.40 12.15
C SER A 585 10.54 -8.73 11.00
N ALA A 586 10.05 -8.94 9.77
CA ALA A 586 10.91 -9.03 8.60
C ALA A 586 11.63 -7.68 8.38
N LEU A 587 12.95 -7.72 8.14
CA LEU A 587 13.79 -6.53 7.93
C LEU A 587 13.74 -5.45 9.06
N SER A 588 13.43 -5.85 10.29
CA SER A 588 13.08 -4.90 11.38
C SER A 588 14.18 -3.89 11.76
N HIS A 589 15.46 -4.20 11.55
CA HIS A 589 16.60 -3.33 11.91
C HIS A 589 17.27 -2.66 10.69
N ASN A 590 16.62 -2.69 9.52
CA ASN A 590 17.14 -2.00 8.34
C ASN A 590 17.25 -0.51 8.64
N ASP A 591 18.42 0.12 8.50
CA ASP A 591 18.57 1.56 8.72
C ASP A 591 18.60 2.29 7.36
N THR A 592 19.61 1.97 6.55
CA THR A 592 19.88 2.63 5.26
C THR A 592 19.91 1.68 4.05
N ALA A 593 19.75 0.37 4.26
CA ALA A 593 19.93 -0.60 3.19
C ALA A 593 18.78 -0.59 2.17
N TYR A 594 19.09 -1.00 0.93
CA TYR A 594 18.17 -0.95 -0.20
C TYR A 594 18.17 -2.25 -1.01
N TYR A 595 17.10 -2.44 -1.81
CA TYR A 595 16.89 -3.61 -2.68
C TYR A 595 16.90 -4.97 -1.97
N ASN A 596 16.46 -5.04 -0.71
CA ASN A 596 16.32 -6.32 0.00
C ASN A 596 14.90 -6.90 -0.13
N THR A 597 14.79 -8.22 -0.30
CA THR A 597 13.53 -8.96 -0.25
C THR A 597 13.57 -9.93 0.92
N ALA A 598 12.65 -9.79 1.87
CA ALA A 598 12.52 -10.62 3.06
C ALA A 598 11.09 -11.12 3.20
N VAL A 599 10.89 -12.43 3.04
CA VAL A 599 9.57 -13.06 3.14
C VAL A 599 9.63 -14.20 4.15
N GLY A 600 9.04 -13.99 5.33
CA GLY A 600 9.04 -14.92 6.46
C GLY A 600 9.21 -14.23 7.82
N GLU A 601 8.82 -14.91 8.91
CA GLU A 601 9.08 -14.42 10.27
C GLU A 601 10.57 -14.18 10.49
N ARG A 602 10.93 -12.95 10.88
CA ARG A 602 12.32 -12.54 11.15
C ARG A 602 13.32 -12.84 10.03
N ALA A 603 12.87 -12.89 8.77
CA ALA A 603 13.78 -12.89 7.63
C ALA A 603 14.57 -11.57 7.60
N LEU A 604 15.90 -11.63 7.46
CA LEU A 604 16.80 -10.46 7.49
C LEU A 604 16.62 -9.54 8.72
N TYR A 605 16.24 -10.09 9.87
CA TYR A 605 15.86 -9.35 11.07
C TYR A 605 16.91 -8.31 11.55
N SER A 606 18.19 -8.68 11.54
CA SER A 606 19.30 -7.86 12.03
C SER A 606 20.03 -7.05 10.93
N ASN A 607 19.50 -7.02 9.71
CA ASN A 607 20.15 -6.34 8.57
C ASN A 607 20.18 -4.84 8.81
N THR A 608 21.35 -4.22 8.90
CA THR A 608 21.50 -2.78 9.15
C THR A 608 21.77 -2.02 7.85
N SER A 609 22.78 -2.45 7.08
CA SER A 609 23.21 -1.81 5.83
C SER A 609 23.46 -2.79 4.66
N GLY A 610 23.29 -4.10 4.87
CA GLY A 610 23.45 -5.10 3.80
C GLY A 610 22.40 -4.93 2.69
N MET A 611 22.84 -4.88 1.43
CA MET A 611 22.01 -4.56 0.26
C MET A 611 21.84 -5.75 -0.69
N ARG A 612 20.78 -5.70 -1.51
CA ARG A 612 20.51 -6.68 -2.58
C ARG A 612 20.41 -8.13 -2.08
N ASN A 613 19.94 -8.35 -0.87
CA ASN A 613 19.73 -9.69 -0.31
C ASN A 613 18.31 -10.20 -0.57
N THR A 614 18.17 -11.48 -0.90
CA THR A 614 16.88 -12.17 -1.01
C THR A 614 16.81 -13.27 0.06
N ALA A 615 15.84 -13.18 0.97
CA ALA A 615 15.60 -14.12 2.05
C ALA A 615 14.15 -14.62 2.00
N LEU A 616 13.97 -15.89 1.67
CA LEU A 616 12.67 -16.56 1.60
C LEU A 616 12.63 -17.72 2.62
N GLY A 617 11.80 -17.59 3.65
CA GLY A 617 11.66 -18.55 4.74
C GLY A 617 11.77 -17.92 6.12
N ALA A 618 11.28 -18.62 7.14
CA ALA A 618 11.40 -18.16 8.52
C ALA A 618 12.87 -18.17 8.98
N ARG A 619 13.31 -17.04 9.55
CA ARG A 619 14.66 -16.83 10.10
C ARG A 619 15.80 -17.09 9.11
N THR A 620 15.52 -16.90 7.82
CA THR A 620 16.50 -16.91 6.74
C THR A 620 17.32 -15.61 6.80
N LEU A 621 18.65 -15.69 6.71
CA LEU A 621 19.56 -14.53 6.84
C LEU A 621 19.33 -13.70 8.13
N GLN A 622 18.84 -14.32 9.21
CA GLN A 622 18.38 -13.61 10.42
C GLN A 622 19.43 -12.66 11.00
N ASN A 623 20.69 -13.09 11.09
CA ASN A 623 21.78 -12.33 11.71
C ASN A 623 22.62 -11.52 10.72
N ASN A 624 22.23 -11.43 9.45
CA ASN A 624 22.96 -10.63 8.46
C ASN A 624 22.99 -9.19 8.93
N THR A 625 24.16 -8.56 9.03
CA THR A 625 24.30 -7.15 9.41
C THR A 625 24.65 -6.31 8.19
N THR A 626 25.78 -6.62 7.54
CA THR A 626 26.31 -5.85 6.40
C THR A 626 26.55 -6.68 5.13
N GLY A 627 26.39 -8.01 5.18
CA GLY A 627 26.55 -8.88 4.01
C GLY A 627 25.61 -8.49 2.86
N GLU A 628 26.11 -8.53 1.62
CA GLU A 628 25.39 -8.09 0.42
C GLU A 628 25.26 -9.19 -0.64
N LYS A 629 24.23 -9.06 -1.50
CA LYS A 629 24.01 -9.93 -2.67
C LYS A 629 23.90 -11.42 -2.31
N ASN A 630 23.35 -11.73 -1.13
CA ASN A 630 23.05 -13.10 -0.74
C ASN A 630 21.65 -13.52 -1.20
N THR A 631 21.49 -14.74 -1.71
CA THR A 631 20.19 -15.33 -2.07
C THR A 631 19.98 -16.57 -1.23
N ALA A 632 18.99 -16.56 -0.35
CA ALA A 632 18.70 -17.63 0.59
C ALA A 632 17.21 -18.01 0.51
N ALA A 633 16.94 -19.28 0.26
CA ALA A 633 15.59 -19.85 0.17
C ALA A 633 15.53 -21.16 0.97
N GLY A 634 14.80 -21.13 2.09
CA GLY A 634 14.70 -22.24 3.02
C GLY A 634 14.75 -21.75 4.47
N MET A 635 13.96 -22.40 5.34
CA MET A 635 13.97 -22.09 6.77
C MET A 635 15.39 -22.26 7.34
N TYR A 636 15.86 -21.25 8.05
CA TYR A 636 17.22 -21.17 8.61
C TYR A 636 18.39 -21.20 7.60
N ALA A 637 18.15 -21.02 6.30
CA ALA A 637 19.24 -20.85 5.35
C ALA A 637 20.04 -19.57 5.66
N LEU A 638 21.38 -19.65 5.67
CA LEU A 638 22.29 -18.54 6.01
C LEU A 638 21.97 -17.84 7.35
N ARG A 639 21.37 -18.54 8.32
CA ARG A 639 20.84 -17.94 9.55
C ARG A 639 21.87 -17.07 10.30
N PHE A 640 23.09 -17.56 10.44
CA PHE A 640 24.15 -16.91 11.22
C PHE A 640 25.08 -16.01 10.40
N ASN A 641 24.79 -15.78 9.10
CA ASN A 641 25.61 -14.91 8.26
C ASN A 641 25.66 -13.52 8.89
N THR A 642 26.85 -12.92 9.06
CA THR A 642 26.98 -11.57 9.59
C THR A 642 27.42 -10.62 8.47
N THR A 643 28.59 -10.86 7.88
CA THR A 643 29.19 -10.01 6.85
C THR A 643 29.49 -10.73 5.53
N GLY A 644 29.24 -12.04 5.44
CA GLY A 644 29.45 -12.80 4.21
C GLY A 644 28.57 -12.30 3.07
N SER A 645 29.13 -12.24 1.85
CA SER A 645 28.49 -11.71 0.65
C SER A 645 28.56 -12.70 -0.52
N TYR A 646 27.69 -12.52 -1.52
CA TYR A 646 27.63 -13.34 -2.73
C TYR A 646 27.35 -14.84 -2.48
N ASN A 647 26.62 -15.18 -1.41
CA ASN A 647 26.26 -16.56 -1.11
C ASN A 647 24.87 -16.94 -1.66
N TYR A 648 24.76 -18.15 -2.21
CA TYR A 648 23.49 -18.79 -2.59
C TYR A 648 23.21 -19.97 -1.66
N ALA A 649 22.05 -20.00 -1.01
CA ALA A 649 21.63 -21.07 -0.11
C ALA A 649 20.19 -21.51 -0.39
N GLY A 650 20.01 -22.58 -1.17
CA GLY A 650 18.72 -23.19 -1.48
C GLY A 650 18.55 -24.51 -0.73
N GLY A 651 17.74 -24.52 0.34
CA GLY A 651 17.46 -25.71 1.14
C GLY A 651 17.32 -25.44 2.63
N TYR A 652 16.70 -26.36 3.37
CA TYR A 652 16.62 -26.28 4.83
C TYR A 652 18.02 -26.34 5.44
N GLN A 653 18.36 -25.33 6.25
CA GLN A 653 19.67 -25.18 6.91
C GLN A 653 20.89 -25.23 5.98
N ALA A 654 20.75 -24.85 4.70
CA ALA A 654 21.90 -24.63 3.83
C ALA A 654 22.73 -23.44 4.33
N LEU A 655 24.06 -23.58 4.38
CA LEU A 655 24.99 -22.56 4.92
C LEU A 655 24.62 -22.04 6.33
N TYR A 656 24.05 -22.90 7.17
CA TYR A 656 23.46 -22.51 8.46
C TYR A 656 24.42 -21.71 9.37
N SER A 657 25.66 -22.14 9.49
CA SER A 657 26.68 -21.56 10.39
C SER A 657 27.56 -20.49 9.75
N ASN A 658 27.31 -20.10 8.49
CA ASN A 658 28.18 -19.14 7.78
C ASN A 658 28.22 -17.84 8.57
N THR A 659 29.40 -17.26 8.81
CA THR A 659 29.52 -15.96 9.47
C THR A 659 30.08 -14.94 8.48
N THR A 660 31.26 -15.19 7.93
CA THR A 660 31.96 -14.25 7.02
C THR A 660 32.32 -14.85 5.66
N GLY A 661 32.09 -16.15 5.44
CA GLY A 661 32.38 -16.81 4.16
C GLY A 661 31.64 -16.17 2.98
N THR A 662 32.32 -16.03 1.84
CA THR A 662 31.82 -15.34 0.64
C THR A 662 31.80 -16.25 -0.60
N GLY A 663 30.90 -15.98 -1.54
CA GLY A 663 30.90 -16.65 -2.84
C GLY A 663 30.54 -18.14 -2.80
N ASN A 664 29.82 -18.61 -1.78
CA ASN A 664 29.44 -20.03 -1.66
C ASN A 664 28.11 -20.33 -2.35
N TYR A 665 28.00 -21.47 -3.02
CA TYR A 665 26.78 -22.01 -3.59
C TYR A 665 26.38 -23.29 -2.86
N ALA A 666 25.25 -23.30 -2.15
CA ALA A 666 24.74 -24.43 -1.38
C ALA A 666 23.31 -24.78 -1.83
N GLY A 667 23.14 -25.85 -2.60
CA GLY A 667 21.86 -26.37 -3.06
C GLY A 667 21.56 -27.75 -2.49
N GLY A 668 20.71 -27.86 -1.48
CA GLY A 668 20.35 -29.14 -0.86
C GLY A 668 20.08 -29.03 0.65
N PHE A 669 19.53 -30.10 1.23
CA PHE A 669 19.35 -30.22 2.68
C PHE A 669 20.72 -30.21 3.37
N LYS A 670 20.95 -29.24 4.27
CA LYS A 670 22.19 -29.11 5.06
C LYS A 670 23.49 -29.07 4.23
N ALA A 671 23.44 -28.60 2.98
CA ALA A 671 24.66 -28.34 2.21
C ALA A 671 25.47 -27.21 2.88
N LEU A 672 26.79 -27.40 3.03
CA LEU A 672 27.70 -26.44 3.71
C LEU A 672 27.27 -26.04 5.14
N TYR A 673 26.60 -26.93 5.89
CA TYR A 673 25.98 -26.63 7.17
C TYR A 673 26.91 -25.96 8.21
N SER A 674 28.14 -26.45 8.34
CA SER A 674 29.12 -25.98 9.35
C SER A 674 30.05 -24.88 8.84
N ASN A 675 29.90 -24.41 7.60
CA ASN A 675 30.80 -23.41 7.02
C ASN A 675 30.78 -22.15 7.88
N THR A 676 31.93 -21.61 8.26
CA THR A 676 32.00 -20.35 9.03
C THR A 676 32.65 -19.25 8.19
N THR A 677 33.88 -19.48 7.72
CA THR A 677 34.69 -18.50 6.99
C THR A 677 35.10 -18.95 5.59
N GLY A 678 34.88 -20.24 5.24
CA GLY A 678 35.22 -20.78 3.93
C GLY A 678 34.46 -20.07 2.80
N GLY A 679 35.14 -19.81 1.69
CA GLY A 679 34.61 -19.11 0.53
C GLY A 679 34.80 -19.85 -0.79
N TYR A 680 34.03 -19.43 -1.81
CA TYR A 680 34.07 -19.96 -3.17
C TYR A 680 33.82 -21.46 -3.28
N ASN A 681 33.01 -22.04 -2.39
CA ASN A 681 32.64 -23.46 -2.43
C ASN A 681 31.32 -23.69 -3.18
N THR A 682 31.23 -24.76 -3.95
CA THR A 682 29.99 -25.24 -4.59
C THR A 682 29.58 -26.57 -3.98
N ALA A 683 28.43 -26.63 -3.31
CA ALA A 683 27.88 -27.84 -2.68
C ALA A 683 26.46 -28.08 -3.19
N VAL A 684 26.26 -29.19 -3.91
CA VAL A 684 24.96 -29.58 -4.46
C VAL A 684 24.63 -31.02 -4.06
N GLY A 685 23.61 -31.19 -3.23
CA GLY A 685 23.19 -32.48 -2.69
C GLY A 685 22.99 -32.48 -1.19
N ASP A 686 22.35 -33.54 -0.68
CA ASP A 686 22.16 -33.76 0.75
C ASP A 686 23.51 -33.86 1.47
N SER A 687 23.74 -32.94 2.40
CA SER A 687 24.91 -32.91 3.27
C SER A 687 26.25 -32.88 2.51
N ALA A 688 26.28 -32.30 1.31
CA ALA A 688 27.52 -32.00 0.60
C ALA A 688 28.32 -30.93 1.38
N LEU A 689 29.62 -31.15 1.58
CA LEU A 689 30.50 -30.27 2.39
C LEU A 689 29.98 -29.98 3.81
N TYR A 690 29.30 -30.94 4.45
CA TYR A 690 28.59 -30.74 5.72
C TYR A 690 29.45 -30.16 6.86
N LEU A 691 30.68 -30.65 7.03
CA LEU A 691 31.61 -30.22 8.09
C LEU A 691 32.67 -29.22 7.63
N ASN A 692 32.53 -28.58 6.46
CA ASN A 692 33.46 -27.52 6.07
C ASN A 692 33.44 -26.40 7.10
N ILE A 693 34.59 -25.95 7.59
CA ILE A 693 34.70 -24.83 8.54
C ILE A 693 35.30 -23.62 7.83
N SER A 694 36.46 -23.81 7.19
CA SER A 694 37.25 -22.75 6.54
C SER A 694 37.86 -23.15 5.20
N GLY A 695 37.54 -24.33 4.66
CA GLY A 695 38.00 -24.77 3.36
C GLY A 695 37.42 -23.93 2.22
N ASN A 696 38.20 -23.71 1.16
CA ASN A 696 37.88 -22.82 0.04
C ASN A 696 37.99 -23.52 -1.31
N ASN A 697 37.29 -22.98 -2.31
CA ASN A 697 37.38 -23.44 -3.70
C ASN A 697 37.04 -24.93 -3.91
N ASN A 698 36.18 -25.50 -3.07
CA ASN A 698 35.77 -26.89 -3.20
C ASN A 698 34.49 -27.04 -4.03
N VAL A 699 34.41 -28.07 -4.86
CA VAL A 699 33.22 -28.47 -5.61
C VAL A 699 32.76 -29.84 -5.11
N ALA A 700 31.56 -29.94 -4.56
CA ALA A 700 30.95 -31.15 -4.03
C ALA A 700 29.57 -31.34 -4.66
N ILE A 701 29.41 -32.32 -5.55
CA ILE A 701 28.15 -32.63 -6.23
C ILE A 701 27.79 -34.08 -5.94
N GLY A 702 26.74 -34.29 -5.15
CA GLY A 702 26.27 -35.60 -4.73
C GLY A 702 26.04 -35.69 -3.22
N ARG A 703 25.24 -36.68 -2.81
CA ARG A 703 24.97 -36.93 -1.38
C ARG A 703 26.28 -37.22 -0.65
N GLN A 704 26.56 -36.46 0.41
CA GLN A 704 27.74 -36.61 1.26
C GLN A 704 29.10 -36.49 0.54
N ALA A 705 29.17 -35.85 -0.63
CA ALA A 705 30.46 -35.50 -1.22
C ALA A 705 31.22 -34.53 -0.29
N LEU A 706 32.52 -34.78 -0.04
CA LEU A 706 33.37 -33.97 0.85
C LEU A 706 32.81 -33.78 2.29
N TYR A 707 32.09 -34.76 2.83
CA TYR A 707 31.37 -34.63 4.10
C TYR A 707 32.24 -34.21 5.30
N TYR A 708 33.42 -34.84 5.47
CA TYR A 708 34.36 -34.56 6.58
C TYR A 708 35.49 -33.58 6.22
N SER A 709 35.39 -32.84 5.10
CA SER A 709 36.40 -31.84 4.70
C SER A 709 36.25 -30.56 5.52
N GLN A 710 37.02 -30.34 6.59
CA GLN A 710 36.89 -29.13 7.43
C GLN A 710 37.73 -27.96 6.92
N LYS A 711 38.92 -28.23 6.39
CA LYS A 711 39.93 -27.21 5.99
C LYS A 711 40.51 -27.42 4.59
N GLY A 712 40.17 -28.53 3.92
CA GLY A 712 40.64 -28.86 2.58
C GLY A 712 40.30 -27.77 1.55
N ASN A 713 41.20 -27.56 0.58
CA ASN A 713 41.05 -26.53 -0.44
C ASN A 713 41.18 -27.09 -1.86
N GLY A 714 40.39 -26.56 -2.79
CA GLY A 714 40.55 -26.87 -4.22
C GLY A 714 40.19 -28.30 -4.61
N ASN A 715 39.34 -28.98 -3.83
CA ASN A 715 38.91 -30.34 -4.13
C ASN A 715 37.67 -30.36 -5.03
N VAL A 716 37.58 -31.29 -5.98
CA VAL A 716 36.43 -31.56 -6.83
C VAL A 716 35.94 -32.97 -6.54
N ALA A 717 34.71 -33.12 -6.04
CA ALA A 717 34.08 -34.38 -5.68
C ALA A 717 32.71 -34.48 -6.35
N VAL A 718 32.55 -35.42 -7.28
CA VAL A 718 31.30 -35.65 -8.02
C VAL A 718 30.89 -37.12 -7.88
N GLY A 719 29.84 -37.38 -7.09
CA GLY A 719 29.36 -38.73 -6.79
C GLY A 719 28.91 -38.89 -5.34
N ASN A 720 28.26 -40.01 -5.02
CA ASN A 720 27.94 -40.32 -3.63
C ASN A 720 29.24 -40.60 -2.86
N ARG A 721 29.46 -39.91 -1.74
CA ARG A 721 30.63 -40.12 -0.85
C ARG A 721 31.99 -40.00 -1.57
N ALA A 722 32.06 -39.27 -2.68
CA ALA A 722 33.34 -38.90 -3.28
C ALA A 722 34.12 -38.01 -2.29
N LEU A 723 35.40 -38.32 -2.05
CA LEU A 723 36.27 -37.60 -1.09
C LEU A 723 35.66 -37.47 0.32
N TYR A 724 35.01 -38.52 0.82
CA TYR A 724 34.23 -38.46 2.07
C TYR A 724 35.05 -38.04 3.31
N TYR A 725 36.33 -38.46 3.43
CA TYR A 725 37.24 -38.19 4.56
C TYR A 725 38.39 -37.17 4.27
N ALA A 726 38.11 -36.11 3.53
CA ALA A 726 39.13 -35.17 3.03
C ALA A 726 39.45 -33.97 3.95
N ASP A 727 39.72 -34.17 5.25
CA ASP A 727 39.80 -33.07 6.24
C ASP A 727 40.71 -31.90 5.82
N THR A 728 42.01 -32.17 5.64
CA THR A 728 43.02 -31.19 5.20
C THR A 728 43.50 -31.37 3.76
N SER A 729 43.02 -32.43 3.10
CA SER A 729 43.40 -32.79 1.73
C SER A 729 43.09 -31.67 0.74
N ARG A 730 43.94 -31.50 -0.28
CA ARG A 730 43.80 -30.42 -1.27
C ARG A 730 44.06 -30.87 -2.71
N LEU A 731 43.49 -30.11 -3.64
CA LEU A 731 43.71 -30.24 -5.09
C LEU A 731 43.35 -31.63 -5.65
N ASN A 732 42.44 -32.37 -5.00
CA ASN A 732 42.02 -33.68 -5.47
C ASN A 732 40.79 -33.59 -6.39
N ILE A 733 40.71 -34.48 -7.37
CA ILE A 733 39.55 -34.65 -8.25
C ILE A 733 39.05 -36.09 -8.09
N ALA A 734 37.84 -36.29 -7.58
CA ALA A 734 37.19 -37.58 -7.41
C ALA A 734 35.83 -37.60 -8.12
N ILE A 735 35.69 -38.45 -9.13
CA ILE A 735 34.46 -38.60 -9.93
C ILE A 735 34.02 -40.05 -9.89
N GLY A 736 32.92 -40.34 -9.21
CA GLY A 736 32.38 -41.70 -9.03
C GLY A 736 31.91 -41.94 -7.61
N ASP A 737 31.13 -43.01 -7.43
CA ASP A 737 30.70 -43.44 -6.10
C ASP A 737 31.90 -43.96 -5.30
N ASN A 738 32.08 -43.42 -4.10
CA ASN A 738 33.21 -43.68 -3.21
C ASN A 738 34.60 -43.48 -3.84
N ALA A 739 34.73 -42.70 -4.92
CA ALA A 739 36.05 -42.30 -5.41
C ALA A 739 36.78 -41.53 -4.28
N MET A 740 37.98 -41.98 -3.90
CA MET A 740 38.73 -41.42 -2.77
C MET A 740 37.97 -41.36 -1.42
N GLY A 741 37.04 -42.29 -1.19
CA GLY A 741 36.15 -42.24 -0.01
C GLY A 741 36.85 -42.23 1.35
N GLN A 742 38.00 -42.91 1.50
CA GLN A 742 38.81 -42.98 2.71
C GLN A 742 40.22 -42.38 2.49
N ALA A 743 40.37 -41.51 1.49
CA ALA A 743 41.67 -40.97 1.11
C ALA A 743 42.05 -39.74 1.95
N ILE A 744 43.34 -39.65 2.30
CA ILE A 744 43.96 -38.54 3.06
C ILE A 744 45.19 -37.98 2.32
N ALA A 745 45.07 -37.79 1.01
CA ALA A 745 46.16 -37.39 0.12
C ALA A 745 45.90 -36.06 -0.58
N ASP A 746 46.94 -35.55 -1.27
CA ASP A 746 46.88 -34.32 -2.06
C ASP A 746 47.10 -34.57 -3.56
N SER A 747 46.56 -33.68 -4.40
CA SER A 747 46.83 -33.61 -5.84
C SER A 747 46.53 -34.91 -6.62
N CYS A 748 45.53 -35.68 -6.20
CA CYS A 748 45.15 -36.94 -6.85
C CYS A 748 43.95 -36.79 -7.80
N LEU A 749 43.93 -37.59 -8.86
CA LEU A 749 42.80 -37.74 -9.80
C LEU A 749 42.25 -39.17 -9.69
N ALA A 750 40.98 -39.32 -9.33
CA ALA A 750 40.26 -40.58 -9.24
C ALA A 750 38.98 -40.51 -10.08
N ILE A 751 38.86 -41.35 -11.11
CA ILE A 751 37.64 -41.47 -11.92
C ILE A 751 37.20 -42.93 -11.97
N GLY A 752 36.04 -43.24 -11.38
CA GLY A 752 35.47 -44.58 -11.30
C GLY A 752 35.00 -44.97 -9.91
N TYR A 753 34.25 -46.06 -9.82
CA TYR A 753 33.83 -46.63 -8.53
C TYR A 753 35.06 -47.04 -7.72
N GLN A 754 35.16 -46.54 -6.49
CA GLN A 754 36.25 -46.86 -5.54
C GLN A 754 37.69 -46.67 -6.07
N ALA A 755 37.88 -45.84 -7.10
CA ALA A 755 39.23 -45.44 -7.51
C ALA A 755 39.91 -44.70 -6.34
N LEU A 756 41.15 -45.08 -6.00
CA LEU A 756 41.93 -44.52 -4.88
C LEU A 756 41.21 -44.53 -3.51
N TYR A 757 40.35 -45.52 -3.24
CA TYR A 757 39.50 -45.53 -2.05
C TYR A 757 40.26 -45.34 -0.71
N TYR A 758 41.34 -46.09 -0.45
CA TYR A 758 42.19 -46.00 0.75
C TYR A 758 43.54 -45.29 0.47
N ASN A 759 43.51 -44.19 -0.28
CA ASN A 759 44.74 -43.52 -0.70
C ASN A 759 45.33 -42.56 0.35
N SER A 760 46.58 -42.78 0.79
CA SER A 760 47.36 -41.82 1.59
C SER A 760 48.55 -41.20 0.85
N GLY A 761 48.82 -41.65 -0.39
CA GLY A 761 49.89 -41.10 -1.23
C GLY A 761 49.41 -40.00 -2.18
N SER A 762 50.26 -39.01 -2.46
CA SER A 762 49.91 -37.81 -3.24
C SER A 762 50.32 -37.89 -4.71
N ASN A 763 49.75 -37.03 -5.55
CA ASN A 763 50.07 -36.93 -6.99
C ASN A 763 49.74 -38.21 -7.79
N ASN A 764 48.69 -38.93 -7.41
CA ASN A 764 48.29 -40.18 -8.08
C ASN A 764 47.14 -39.97 -9.06
N ILE A 765 47.17 -40.67 -10.20
CA ILE A 765 46.10 -40.70 -11.20
C ILE A 765 45.54 -42.13 -11.26
N ALA A 766 44.24 -42.29 -11.06
CA ALA A 766 43.52 -43.54 -11.16
C ALA A 766 42.23 -43.36 -11.97
N ILE A 767 42.14 -44.05 -13.11
CA ILE A 767 40.96 -44.01 -13.99
C ILE A 767 40.53 -45.44 -14.27
N GLY A 768 39.38 -45.84 -13.74
CA GLY A 768 38.84 -47.19 -13.82
C GLY A 768 38.22 -47.65 -12.50
N ASN A 769 37.37 -48.68 -12.59
CA ASN A 769 36.79 -49.30 -11.40
C ASN A 769 37.90 -49.97 -10.57
N GLU A 770 37.97 -49.62 -9.27
CA GLU A 770 38.99 -50.08 -8.31
C GLU A 770 40.45 -49.83 -8.74
N ALA A 771 40.68 -48.86 -9.63
CA ALA A 771 42.03 -48.44 -10.01
C ALA A 771 42.75 -47.88 -8.77
N LEU A 772 43.93 -48.43 -8.47
CA LEU A 772 44.80 -48.00 -7.37
C LEU A 772 44.09 -47.90 -6.00
N LYS A 773 43.13 -48.81 -5.74
CA LYS A 773 42.20 -48.75 -4.60
C LYS A 773 42.87 -48.66 -3.22
N ASN A 774 43.96 -49.39 -2.96
CA ASN A 774 44.53 -49.58 -1.62
C ASN A 774 45.86 -48.82 -1.37
N ASN A 775 46.12 -47.70 -2.06
CA ASN A 775 47.40 -46.99 -2.02
C ASN A 775 47.76 -46.33 -0.68
N SER A 776 48.46 -47.06 0.18
CA SER A 776 48.87 -46.62 1.52
C SER A 776 50.20 -45.81 1.58
N GLY A 777 50.46 -44.94 0.61
CA GLY A 777 51.56 -43.96 0.70
C GLY A 777 52.37 -43.72 -0.59
N GLY A 778 52.15 -44.51 -1.64
CA GLY A 778 52.85 -44.36 -2.91
C GLY A 778 52.47 -43.08 -3.64
N ASN A 779 53.44 -42.34 -4.17
CA ASN A 779 53.28 -41.06 -4.83
C ASN A 779 53.57 -41.15 -6.33
N TYR A 780 53.01 -40.23 -7.12
CA TYR A 780 53.30 -40.12 -8.56
C TYR A 780 52.96 -41.38 -9.37
N ASN A 781 51.92 -42.13 -8.96
CA ASN A 781 51.47 -43.33 -9.67
C ASN A 781 50.34 -43.01 -10.65
N ILE A 782 50.35 -43.68 -11.80
CA ILE A 782 49.31 -43.63 -12.84
C ILE A 782 48.75 -45.05 -12.98
N ALA A 783 47.44 -45.21 -12.81
CA ALA A 783 46.70 -46.46 -12.97
C ALA A 783 45.48 -46.24 -13.88
N LEU A 784 45.50 -46.80 -15.10
CA LEU A 784 44.43 -46.64 -16.09
C LEU A 784 43.89 -48.02 -16.47
N GLY A 785 42.67 -48.34 -16.06
CA GLY A 785 42.01 -49.62 -16.32
C GLY A 785 41.26 -50.18 -15.11
N ILE A 786 40.33 -51.09 -15.38
CA ILE A 786 39.59 -51.80 -14.32
C ILE A 786 40.55 -52.71 -13.57
N ASN A 787 40.58 -52.59 -12.24
CA ASN A 787 41.51 -53.27 -11.33
C ASN A 787 43.00 -53.05 -11.66
N ALA A 788 43.34 -51.92 -12.29
CA ALA A 788 44.74 -51.56 -12.50
C ALA A 788 45.36 -51.18 -11.15
N PHE A 789 46.44 -51.87 -10.77
CA PHE A 789 47.26 -51.55 -9.60
C PHE A 789 46.51 -51.54 -8.24
N THR A 790 45.50 -52.40 -8.08
CA THR A 790 44.54 -52.34 -6.96
C THR A 790 45.15 -52.47 -5.55
N SER A 791 46.22 -53.24 -5.37
CA SER A 791 46.76 -53.63 -4.05
C SER A 791 48.06 -52.92 -3.64
N SER A 792 48.53 -51.92 -4.40
CA SER A 792 49.75 -51.17 -4.06
C SER A 792 49.65 -50.48 -2.72
N THR A 793 50.69 -50.51 -1.88
CA THR A 793 50.69 -49.79 -0.59
C THR A 793 51.82 -48.78 -0.38
N VAL A 794 52.93 -48.78 -1.15
CA VAL A 794 54.07 -47.86 -0.87
C VAL A 794 54.93 -47.46 -2.08
N GLY A 795 54.68 -47.97 -3.29
CA GLY A 795 55.53 -47.73 -4.46
C GLY A 795 55.30 -46.36 -5.11
N ASP A 796 56.39 -45.67 -5.47
CA ASP A 796 56.36 -44.36 -6.15
C ASP A 796 56.65 -44.46 -7.66
N TYR A 797 56.18 -43.50 -8.46
CA TYR A 797 56.53 -43.35 -9.88
C TYR A 797 56.15 -44.54 -10.78
N ASN A 798 55.03 -45.22 -10.50
CA ASN A 798 54.56 -46.32 -11.33
C ASN A 798 53.59 -45.85 -12.41
N THR A 799 53.69 -46.39 -13.62
CA THR A 799 52.72 -46.20 -14.72
C THR A 799 52.13 -47.56 -15.10
N VAL A 800 50.85 -47.75 -14.84
CA VAL A 800 50.13 -49.02 -15.03
C VAL A 800 48.90 -48.78 -15.91
N ILE A 801 48.83 -49.43 -17.07
CA ILE A 801 47.74 -49.26 -18.04
C ILE A 801 47.25 -50.63 -18.49
N GLY A 802 45.99 -50.97 -18.21
CA GLY A 802 45.35 -52.20 -18.66
C GLY A 802 44.42 -52.84 -17.62
N TYR A 803 43.52 -53.70 -18.09
CA TYR A 803 42.67 -54.52 -17.24
C TYR A 803 43.51 -55.52 -16.41
N ASN A 804 43.34 -55.51 -15.09
CA ASN A 804 44.11 -56.31 -14.13
C ASN A 804 45.65 -56.16 -14.24
N ALA A 805 46.15 -55.07 -14.84
CA ALA A 805 47.58 -54.82 -14.87
C ALA A 805 48.08 -54.55 -13.44
N LEU A 806 49.14 -55.24 -13.01
CA LEU A 806 49.71 -55.13 -11.66
C LEU A 806 48.70 -55.29 -10.52
N LYS A 807 47.70 -56.18 -10.69
CA LYS A 807 46.54 -56.27 -9.79
C LYS A 807 46.86 -56.79 -8.38
N ASN A 808 47.46 -57.97 -8.27
CA ASN A 808 47.63 -58.71 -7.01
C ASN A 808 48.93 -58.32 -6.29
N HIS A 809 49.35 -57.07 -6.45
CA HIS A 809 50.57 -56.59 -5.84
C HIS A 809 50.50 -56.69 -4.30
N THR A 810 51.37 -57.49 -3.69
CA THR A 810 51.36 -57.74 -2.23
C THR A 810 52.50 -56.95 -1.60
N PRO A 811 52.33 -56.23 -0.48
CA PRO A 811 53.34 -55.30 0.01
C PRO A 811 54.67 -55.96 0.42
N GLY A 812 55.78 -55.53 -0.17
CA GLY A 812 57.12 -55.73 0.39
C GLY A 812 57.54 -54.58 1.30
N THR A 813 58.39 -54.83 2.29
CA THR A 813 58.94 -53.78 3.16
C THR A 813 60.04 -52.99 2.45
N TYR A 814 59.75 -51.71 2.14
CA TYR A 814 60.64 -50.63 1.67
C TYR A 814 61.33 -50.76 0.30
N TYR A 815 61.28 -49.68 -0.51
CA TYR A 815 62.01 -49.40 -1.76
C TYR A 815 61.83 -50.33 -2.96
N PHE A 816 61.04 -51.40 -2.84
CA PHE A 816 61.00 -52.43 -3.87
C PHE A 816 59.86 -52.34 -4.87
N ASP A 817 58.97 -51.34 -4.85
CA ASP A 817 57.79 -51.30 -5.74
C ASP A 817 57.64 -50.02 -6.57
N SER A 818 58.76 -49.31 -6.79
CA SER A 818 58.78 -48.00 -7.44
C SER A 818 59.33 -48.06 -8.87
N ARG A 819 58.95 -47.10 -9.70
CA ARG A 819 59.48 -46.87 -11.07
C ARG A 819 59.11 -47.97 -12.08
N ASN A 820 57.96 -48.62 -11.91
CA ASN A 820 57.48 -49.63 -12.85
C ASN A 820 56.66 -48.99 -13.98
N THR A 821 56.90 -49.41 -15.22
CA THR A 821 56.07 -49.10 -16.40
C THR A 821 55.44 -50.39 -16.90
N VAL A 822 54.13 -50.55 -16.73
CA VAL A 822 53.36 -51.75 -17.06
C VAL A 822 52.22 -51.38 -18.00
N ILE A 823 52.26 -51.85 -19.25
CA ILE A 823 51.25 -51.52 -20.26
C ILE A 823 50.76 -52.81 -20.91
N GLY A 824 49.49 -53.17 -20.69
CA GLY A 824 48.85 -54.35 -21.25
C GLY A 824 47.92 -55.04 -20.27
N ALA A 825 46.86 -55.68 -20.79
CA ALA A 825 45.95 -56.44 -19.93
C ALA A 825 46.66 -57.66 -19.32
N LYS A 826 46.47 -57.85 -18.01
CA LYS A 826 47.13 -58.90 -17.19
C LYS A 826 48.66 -58.89 -17.24
N ALA A 827 49.26 -57.75 -17.59
CA ALA A 827 50.69 -57.57 -17.46
C ALA A 827 51.05 -57.49 -15.97
N VAL A 828 52.06 -58.27 -15.56
CA VAL A 828 52.62 -58.24 -14.19
C VAL A 828 51.54 -58.50 -13.10
N GLU A 829 50.58 -59.39 -13.35
CA GLU A 829 49.38 -59.53 -12.49
C GLU A 829 49.69 -59.94 -11.04
N ASN A 830 50.76 -60.71 -10.79
CA ASN A 830 51.04 -61.39 -9.50
C ASN A 830 52.34 -60.97 -8.80
N LEU A 831 52.92 -59.82 -9.16
CA LEU A 831 54.18 -59.35 -8.58
C LEU A 831 54.01 -59.02 -7.10
N THR A 832 54.75 -59.68 -6.22
CA THR A 832 54.77 -59.42 -4.76
C THR A 832 55.90 -58.51 -4.32
N SER A 833 56.97 -58.37 -5.10
CA SER A 833 58.03 -57.39 -4.81
C SER A 833 58.74 -57.05 -6.10
N GLY A 834 58.71 -55.78 -6.53
CA GLY A 834 59.51 -55.43 -7.69
C GLY A 834 59.44 -54.02 -8.25
N GLY A 835 60.62 -53.50 -8.63
CA GLY A 835 60.85 -52.09 -8.92
C GLY A 835 61.72 -51.87 -10.14
N SER A 836 61.53 -50.74 -10.81
CA SER A 836 62.23 -50.37 -12.06
C SER A 836 61.98 -51.38 -13.19
N LEU A 837 60.77 -51.92 -13.26
CA LEU A 837 60.32 -52.82 -14.32
C LEU A 837 59.78 -52.06 -15.53
N THR A 838 59.99 -52.57 -16.74
CA THR A 838 59.31 -52.09 -17.96
C THR A 838 58.66 -53.28 -18.65
N ALA A 839 57.35 -53.46 -18.50
CA ALA A 839 56.57 -54.54 -19.09
C ALA A 839 55.54 -54.00 -20.09
N CYS A 840 55.57 -54.44 -21.34
CA CYS A 840 54.62 -53.99 -22.37
C CYS A 840 54.11 -55.16 -23.22
N GLY A 841 52.81 -55.44 -23.17
CA GLY A 841 52.13 -56.51 -23.91
C GLY A 841 51.09 -57.26 -23.06
N TYR A 842 50.22 -58.04 -23.71
CA TYR A 842 49.27 -58.91 -23.00
C TYR A 842 50.02 -60.02 -22.25
N LYS A 843 49.70 -60.22 -20.96
CA LYS A 843 50.32 -61.23 -20.08
C LYS A 843 51.85 -61.18 -19.98
N THR A 844 52.50 -60.05 -20.22
CA THR A 844 53.94 -59.92 -19.95
C THR A 844 54.21 -60.12 -18.47
N MET A 845 55.22 -60.94 -18.14
CA MET A 845 55.69 -61.16 -16.76
C MET A 845 54.55 -61.55 -15.79
N ASN A 846 53.51 -62.24 -16.28
CA ASN A 846 52.27 -62.46 -15.54
C ASN A 846 52.44 -63.30 -14.25
N SER A 847 53.36 -64.26 -14.26
CA SER A 847 53.56 -65.19 -13.14
C SER A 847 54.67 -64.76 -12.18
N ALA A 848 55.39 -63.67 -12.48
CA ALA A 848 56.51 -63.24 -11.65
C ALA A 848 56.02 -62.73 -10.30
N THR A 849 56.65 -63.23 -9.23
CA THR A 849 56.43 -62.78 -7.86
C THR A 849 57.51 -61.77 -7.45
N ASN A 850 58.75 -61.91 -7.94
CA ASN A 850 59.82 -60.95 -7.69
C ASN A 850 60.39 -60.37 -8.99
N GLY A 851 60.67 -59.07 -9.04
CA GLY A 851 61.16 -58.41 -10.26
C GLY A 851 61.94 -57.12 -10.03
N GLN A 852 63.21 -56.98 -10.43
CA GLN A 852 63.93 -55.71 -10.35
C GLN A 852 64.70 -55.36 -11.62
N ARG A 853 64.70 -54.08 -11.98
CA ARG A 853 65.53 -53.51 -13.07
C ARG A 853 65.45 -54.31 -14.37
N SER A 854 64.24 -54.69 -14.76
CA SER A 854 64.03 -55.67 -15.84
C SER A 854 63.01 -55.19 -16.88
N VAL A 855 63.24 -55.55 -18.14
CA VAL A 855 62.43 -55.15 -19.30
C VAL A 855 61.80 -56.39 -19.93
N ALA A 856 60.50 -56.36 -20.22
CA ALA A 856 59.73 -57.41 -20.88
C ALA A 856 58.79 -56.80 -21.93
N LEU A 857 59.11 -56.93 -23.22
CA LEU A 857 58.30 -56.36 -24.31
C LEU A 857 57.81 -57.46 -25.27
N GLY A 858 56.50 -57.53 -25.52
CA GLY A 858 55.87 -58.48 -26.46
C GLY A 858 54.72 -59.27 -25.84
N TYR A 859 53.92 -59.96 -26.68
CA TYR A 859 52.87 -60.88 -26.19
C TYR A 859 53.51 -61.99 -25.33
N ALA A 860 53.07 -62.16 -24.08
CA ALA A 860 53.56 -63.21 -23.18
C ALA A 860 55.09 -63.27 -23.01
N ALA A 861 55.80 -62.15 -23.15
CA ALA A 861 57.24 -62.09 -22.86
C ALA A 861 57.51 -62.29 -21.36
N MET A 862 58.57 -63.03 -21.02
CA MET A 862 58.99 -63.31 -19.64
C MET A 862 57.91 -64.02 -18.79
N THR A 863 57.02 -64.78 -19.42
CA THR A 863 55.96 -65.51 -18.72
C THR A 863 56.55 -66.71 -17.95
N ASN A 864 55.99 -67.02 -16.77
CA ASN A 864 56.32 -68.15 -15.86
C ASN A 864 57.55 -68.04 -14.94
N CYS A 865 58.42 -67.04 -15.08
CA CYS A 865 59.51 -66.83 -14.12
C CYS A 865 58.93 -66.53 -12.73
N ALA A 866 59.55 -67.03 -11.66
CA ALA A 866 59.19 -66.63 -10.29
C ALA A 866 59.92 -65.34 -9.87
N SER A 867 61.22 -65.24 -10.18
CA SER A 867 62.04 -64.08 -9.81
C SER A 867 62.87 -63.57 -11.00
N VAL A 868 62.94 -62.25 -11.17
CA VAL A 868 63.59 -61.61 -12.33
C VAL A 868 64.45 -60.44 -11.84
N TYR A 869 65.75 -60.41 -12.17
CA TYR A 869 66.67 -59.34 -11.76
C TYR A 869 67.54 -58.88 -12.94
N ASN A 870 67.70 -57.58 -13.14
CA ASN A 870 68.62 -57.00 -14.14
C ASN A 870 68.47 -57.57 -15.57
N SER A 871 67.27 -57.99 -15.98
CA SER A 871 67.07 -58.83 -17.17
C SER A 871 66.24 -58.12 -18.26
N THR A 872 66.59 -58.28 -19.53
CA THR A 872 65.90 -57.67 -20.68
C THR A 872 65.41 -58.74 -21.64
N ILE A 873 64.09 -58.92 -21.78
CA ILE A 873 63.46 -59.80 -22.76
C ILE A 873 62.60 -58.98 -23.72
N ILE A 874 62.92 -59.02 -25.01
CA ILE A 874 62.17 -58.31 -26.05
C ILE A 874 61.82 -59.32 -27.15
N GLY A 875 60.53 -59.64 -27.28
CA GLY A 875 59.98 -60.51 -28.31
C GLY A 875 58.78 -61.31 -27.82
N PRO A 876 57.81 -61.61 -28.70
CA PRO A 876 56.64 -62.40 -28.32
C PRO A 876 57.06 -63.81 -27.89
N GLU A 877 56.35 -64.36 -26.92
CA GLU A 877 56.49 -65.75 -26.45
C GLU A 877 57.91 -66.16 -26.02
N SER A 878 58.76 -65.19 -25.67
CA SER A 878 60.02 -65.48 -24.96
C SER A 878 59.72 -65.79 -23.48
N TYR A 879 59.07 -66.93 -23.24
CA TYR A 879 58.74 -67.46 -21.92
C TYR A 879 59.85 -68.36 -21.36
N LEU A 880 59.86 -68.54 -20.04
CA LEU A 880 60.78 -69.39 -19.30
C LEU A 880 59.99 -70.50 -18.58
N ASN A 881 60.67 -71.38 -17.84
CA ASN A 881 59.98 -72.44 -17.10
C ASN A 881 59.37 -71.90 -15.81
N ALA A 882 58.31 -72.57 -15.34
CA ALA A 882 57.67 -72.23 -14.07
C ALA A 882 58.66 -72.36 -12.91
N GLY A 883 58.83 -71.29 -12.13
CA GLY A 883 59.73 -71.26 -10.97
C GLY A 883 61.13 -70.70 -11.25
N ASP A 884 61.47 -70.42 -12.51
CA ASP A 884 62.80 -69.94 -12.87
C ASP A 884 63.12 -68.59 -12.18
N THR A 885 64.37 -68.45 -11.73
CA THR A 885 64.96 -67.19 -11.27
C THR A 885 65.99 -66.74 -12.29
N ILE A 886 65.79 -65.57 -12.92
CA ILE A 886 66.75 -65.01 -13.87
C ILE A 886 67.46 -63.77 -13.31
N ASN A 887 68.78 -63.65 -13.54
CA ASN A 887 69.59 -62.48 -13.18
C ASN A 887 70.55 -62.09 -14.31
N ASN A 888 70.63 -60.80 -14.64
CA ASN A 888 71.50 -60.31 -15.73
C ASN A 888 71.29 -61.10 -17.05
N PHE A 889 70.02 -61.32 -17.40
CA PHE A 889 69.61 -62.15 -18.53
C PHE A 889 69.02 -61.30 -19.66
N THR A 890 69.62 -61.33 -20.84
CA THR A 890 69.12 -60.62 -22.03
C THR A 890 68.65 -61.62 -23.08
N ALA A 891 67.39 -61.54 -23.51
CA ALA A 891 66.86 -62.30 -24.65
C ALA A 891 66.19 -61.38 -25.68
N LEU A 892 66.61 -61.47 -26.94
CA LEU A 892 66.08 -60.64 -28.04
C LEU A 892 65.57 -61.53 -29.17
N GLY A 893 64.26 -61.52 -29.44
CA GLY A 893 63.60 -62.29 -30.50
C GLY A 893 62.41 -63.12 -30.03
N TYR A 894 61.72 -63.77 -30.99
CA TYR A 894 60.65 -64.74 -30.72
C TYR A 894 61.23 -65.99 -30.05
N GLU A 895 60.68 -66.43 -28.91
CA GLU A 895 61.14 -67.63 -28.16
C GLU A 895 62.64 -67.65 -27.76
N ALA A 896 63.31 -66.49 -27.71
CA ALA A 896 64.77 -66.41 -27.53
C ALA A 896 65.28 -66.88 -26.15
N ALA A 897 64.43 -66.82 -25.11
CA ALA A 897 64.83 -67.10 -23.72
C ALA A 897 64.90 -68.59 -23.34
N GLN A 898 64.26 -69.47 -24.12
CA GLN A 898 64.04 -70.87 -23.73
C GLN A 898 65.34 -71.68 -23.62
N ASN A 899 66.32 -71.39 -24.48
CA ASN A 899 67.50 -72.23 -24.71
C ASN A 899 68.79 -71.69 -24.06
N ALA A 900 68.67 -70.72 -23.16
CA ALA A 900 69.83 -70.17 -22.49
C ALA A 900 70.51 -71.20 -21.56
N PRO A 901 71.86 -71.28 -21.57
CA PRO A 901 72.64 -72.29 -20.84
C PRO A 901 72.57 -72.14 -19.32
N SER A 902 72.41 -70.91 -18.84
CA SER A 902 72.15 -70.57 -17.45
C SER A 902 71.03 -69.54 -17.38
N LYS A 903 70.49 -69.35 -16.18
CA LYS A 903 69.54 -68.28 -15.88
C LYS A 903 70.23 -67.03 -15.32
N GLU A 904 71.56 -67.05 -15.24
CA GLU A 904 72.41 -65.97 -14.75
C GLU A 904 73.46 -65.58 -15.79
N ASP A 905 73.66 -64.28 -16.01
CA ASP A 905 74.73 -63.70 -16.85
C ASP A 905 74.72 -64.17 -18.32
N VAL A 906 73.54 -64.23 -18.95
CA VAL A 906 73.37 -64.69 -20.34
C VAL A 906 72.86 -63.60 -21.27
N VAL A 907 73.40 -63.53 -22.47
CA VAL A 907 72.81 -62.82 -23.62
C VAL A 907 72.43 -63.84 -24.70
N ALA A 908 71.14 -64.07 -24.89
CA ALA A 908 70.55 -64.90 -25.94
C ALA A 908 69.95 -64.02 -27.05
N ILE A 909 70.47 -64.11 -28.27
CA ILE A 909 69.95 -63.35 -29.42
C ILE A 909 69.41 -64.35 -30.43
N GLY A 910 68.10 -64.28 -30.71
CA GLY A 910 67.41 -65.20 -31.60
C GLY A 910 67.01 -66.52 -30.96
N ASN A 911 66.51 -67.43 -31.78
CA ASN A 911 66.16 -68.80 -31.40
C ASN A 911 66.78 -69.77 -32.42
N SER A 912 66.46 -71.07 -32.33
CA SER A 912 67.00 -72.07 -33.25
C SER A 912 66.73 -71.77 -34.73
N SER A 913 65.72 -70.97 -35.08
CA SER A 913 65.42 -70.59 -36.47
C SER A 913 66.28 -69.46 -37.05
N VAL A 914 67.05 -68.74 -36.22
CA VAL A 914 67.81 -67.56 -36.66
C VAL A 914 69.03 -67.98 -37.50
N SER A 915 69.12 -67.45 -38.72
CA SER A 915 70.16 -67.83 -39.69
C SER A 915 71.31 -66.83 -39.86
N TRP A 916 71.23 -65.66 -39.22
CA TRP A 916 72.23 -64.59 -39.24
C TRP A 916 72.06 -63.66 -38.03
N ILE A 917 73.17 -63.32 -37.36
CA ILE A 917 73.29 -62.29 -36.32
C ILE A 917 74.51 -61.45 -36.72
N GLY A 918 74.39 -60.12 -36.85
CA GLY A 918 75.50 -59.31 -37.38
C GLY A 918 75.54 -57.86 -36.90
N GLY A 919 76.68 -57.22 -37.19
CA GLY A 919 77.02 -55.81 -36.95
C GLY A 919 78.24 -55.42 -37.80
N GLU A 920 78.53 -54.13 -37.97
CA GLU A 920 79.64 -53.62 -38.79
C GLU A 920 81.03 -53.92 -38.17
N VAL A 921 81.09 -54.12 -36.85
CA VAL A 921 82.31 -54.46 -36.08
C VAL A 921 82.14 -55.80 -35.34
N THR A 922 83.25 -56.49 -35.05
CA THR A 922 83.26 -57.72 -34.24
C THR A 922 83.07 -57.44 -32.74
N TRP A 923 82.79 -58.48 -31.95
CA TRP A 923 82.59 -58.36 -30.49
C TRP A 923 83.92 -58.12 -29.77
N SER A 924 83.99 -57.09 -28.93
CA SER A 924 85.19 -56.77 -28.14
C SER A 924 85.08 -57.31 -26.72
N THR A 925 86.20 -57.82 -26.15
CA THR A 925 86.27 -58.36 -24.78
C THR A 925 87.34 -57.61 -23.97
N TYR A 926 87.04 -57.21 -22.74
CA TYR A 926 88.02 -56.53 -21.87
C TYR A 926 89.11 -57.51 -21.39
N SER A 927 90.38 -57.13 -21.54
CA SER A 927 91.53 -58.00 -21.26
C SER A 927 92.69 -57.24 -20.57
N ASP A 928 92.39 -56.22 -19.77
CA ASP A 928 93.38 -55.37 -19.08
C ASP A 928 94.09 -56.13 -17.94
N LYS A 929 95.38 -55.84 -17.69
CA LYS A 929 96.15 -56.50 -16.61
C LYS A 929 95.60 -56.19 -15.22
N ARG A 930 95.06 -54.99 -14.99
CA ARG A 930 94.56 -54.53 -13.67
C ARG A 930 93.34 -55.32 -13.17
N ILE A 931 92.65 -56.02 -14.08
CA ILE A 931 91.46 -56.81 -13.79
C ILE A 931 91.76 -58.32 -13.77
N LYS A 932 93.05 -58.73 -13.80
CA LYS A 932 93.47 -60.13 -13.81
C LYS A 932 94.39 -60.44 -12.63
N ASN A 933 94.07 -61.51 -11.89
CA ASN A 933 94.91 -62.06 -10.81
C ASN A 933 95.42 -63.45 -11.20
N ASN A 934 96.47 -63.94 -10.51
CA ASN A 934 97.05 -65.27 -10.75
C ASN A 934 97.45 -65.54 -12.21
N ILE A 935 97.98 -64.53 -12.91
CA ILE A 935 98.43 -64.66 -14.30
C ILE A 935 99.61 -65.64 -14.37
N ARG A 936 99.40 -66.78 -15.04
CA ARG A 936 100.38 -67.84 -15.29
C ARG A 936 100.41 -68.16 -16.79
N GLU A 937 101.55 -68.66 -17.27
CA GLU A 937 101.77 -69.01 -18.69
C GLU A 937 101.68 -70.53 -18.91
N ASP A 938 100.63 -71.15 -18.38
CA ASP A 938 100.42 -72.61 -18.31
C ASP A 938 99.35 -73.14 -19.30
N VAL A 939 99.10 -72.40 -20.38
CA VAL A 939 98.23 -72.86 -21.47
C VAL A 939 98.96 -73.93 -22.30
N PRO A 940 98.39 -75.11 -22.56
CA PRO A 940 98.95 -76.08 -23.50
C PRO A 940 98.65 -75.66 -24.94
N GLY A 941 99.69 -75.61 -25.77
CA GLY A 941 99.59 -75.19 -27.17
C GLY A 941 99.39 -76.35 -28.14
N LEU A 942 100.50 -76.90 -28.62
CA LEU A 942 100.56 -77.77 -29.81
C LEU A 942 99.85 -79.11 -29.56
N ASP A 943 100.06 -79.70 -28.39
CA ASP A 943 99.42 -80.95 -27.98
C ASP A 943 97.89 -80.84 -27.91
N PHE A 944 97.38 -79.65 -27.54
CA PHE A 944 95.94 -79.41 -27.48
C PHE A 944 95.35 -79.23 -28.87
N VAL A 945 95.96 -78.40 -29.71
CA VAL A 945 95.49 -78.11 -31.09
C VAL A 945 95.51 -79.37 -31.96
N MET A 946 96.53 -80.21 -31.84
CA MET A 946 96.66 -81.43 -32.66
C MET A 946 95.59 -82.50 -32.37
N LYS A 947 94.91 -82.40 -31.22
CA LYS A 947 93.79 -83.29 -30.86
C LYS A 947 92.42 -82.78 -31.34
N LEU A 948 92.33 -81.53 -31.84
CA LEU A 948 91.08 -80.94 -32.32
C LEU A 948 90.72 -81.45 -33.74
N LYS A 949 89.44 -81.77 -33.97
CA LYS A 949 88.94 -82.31 -35.26
C LYS A 949 87.93 -81.36 -35.94
N PRO A 950 88.31 -80.63 -37.01
CA PRO A 950 87.36 -79.80 -37.75
C PRO A 950 86.38 -80.66 -38.56
N VAL A 951 85.10 -80.28 -38.58
CA VAL A 951 84.01 -80.99 -39.25
C VAL A 951 83.07 -80.01 -39.99
N THR A 952 82.25 -80.53 -40.91
CA THR A 952 81.12 -79.79 -41.51
C THR A 952 79.81 -80.52 -41.25
N TYR A 953 78.74 -79.79 -40.97
CA TYR A 953 77.43 -80.37 -40.64
C TYR A 953 76.26 -79.46 -41.04
N ASN A 954 75.05 -80.04 -41.05
CA ASN A 954 73.77 -79.32 -41.13
C ASN A 954 73.08 -79.44 -39.76
N LEU A 955 72.49 -78.35 -39.27
CA LEU A 955 71.80 -78.35 -37.98
C LEU A 955 70.39 -78.95 -38.13
N ASP A 956 70.04 -79.94 -37.30
CA ASP A 956 68.69 -80.50 -37.18
C ASP A 956 67.98 -79.83 -36.00
N ILE A 957 67.03 -78.94 -36.29
CA ILE A 957 66.36 -78.15 -35.26
C ILE A 957 65.30 -78.98 -34.55
N HIS A 958 64.68 -79.94 -35.23
CA HIS A 958 63.66 -80.79 -34.61
C HIS A 958 64.27 -81.60 -33.48
N LYS A 959 65.41 -82.25 -33.73
CA LYS A 959 66.13 -83.02 -32.71
C LYS A 959 66.72 -82.13 -31.62
N GLN A 960 67.18 -80.93 -31.98
CA GLN A 960 67.63 -79.94 -31.01
C GLN A 960 66.50 -79.53 -30.04
N ARG A 961 65.30 -79.24 -30.55
CA ARG A 961 64.13 -78.88 -29.73
C ARG A 961 63.65 -80.03 -28.85
N GLU A 962 63.69 -81.26 -29.37
CA GLU A 962 63.37 -82.48 -28.62
C GLU A 962 64.31 -82.66 -27.42
N LEU A 963 65.62 -82.55 -27.64
CA LEU A 963 66.63 -82.68 -26.58
C LEU A 963 66.55 -81.55 -25.53
N LEU A 964 66.20 -80.34 -25.96
CA LEU A 964 66.01 -79.19 -25.07
C LEU A 964 64.61 -79.16 -24.41
N ASN A 965 63.77 -80.17 -24.66
CA ASN A 965 62.43 -80.35 -24.10
C ASN A 965 61.51 -79.12 -24.26
N ILE A 966 61.60 -78.47 -25.43
CA ILE A 966 60.78 -77.32 -25.78
C ILE A 966 59.38 -77.80 -26.19
N LYS A 967 58.35 -77.35 -25.47
CA LYS A 967 56.96 -77.73 -25.74
C LYS A 967 56.44 -77.01 -27.00
N ASN A 968 56.08 -77.76 -28.04
CA ASN A 968 55.36 -77.23 -29.19
C ASN A 968 53.92 -76.90 -28.79
N ASN A 969 53.56 -75.62 -28.70
CA ASN A 969 52.16 -75.21 -28.65
C ASN A 969 51.59 -74.87 -30.04
N ASP A 970 52.43 -74.80 -31.08
CA ASP A 970 52.01 -74.48 -32.45
C ASP A 970 52.17 -75.68 -33.39
N ALA A 971 51.15 -76.54 -33.41
CA ALA A 971 51.02 -77.57 -34.43
C ALA A 971 50.54 -77.01 -35.80
N GLU A 972 50.16 -75.73 -35.94
CA GLU A 972 49.45 -75.28 -37.15
C GLU A 972 49.93 -74.02 -37.90
N ASN A 973 50.85 -73.18 -37.40
CA ASN A 973 51.25 -71.99 -38.16
C ASN A 973 52.59 -72.16 -38.89
N ASN A 974 52.51 -72.61 -40.14
CA ASN A 974 53.61 -72.73 -41.08
C ASN A 974 53.84 -71.38 -41.80
N TRP A 975 54.41 -70.40 -41.08
CA TRP A 975 54.71 -69.10 -41.67
C TRP A 975 55.99 -69.12 -42.51
N ARG A 976 56.04 -68.26 -43.53
CA ARG A 976 57.10 -68.20 -44.55
C ARG A 976 58.44 -67.82 -43.91
N GLY A 977 59.33 -68.79 -43.69
CA GLY A 977 60.69 -68.57 -43.14
C GLY A 977 61.06 -69.38 -41.89
N LYS A 978 60.18 -70.27 -41.40
CA LYS A 978 60.26 -70.88 -40.05
C LYS A 978 61.62 -71.51 -39.65
N TYR A 979 62.39 -72.15 -40.53
CA TYR A 979 63.73 -72.71 -40.21
C TYR A 979 64.72 -72.58 -41.38
N ALA A 980 65.08 -71.34 -41.76
CA ALA A 980 66.00 -71.10 -42.87
C ALA A 980 67.42 -71.67 -42.67
N ILE A 981 67.81 -71.99 -41.43
CA ILE A 981 69.15 -72.42 -41.06
C ILE A 981 69.44 -73.91 -41.32
N GLU A 982 68.44 -74.80 -41.33
CA GLU A 982 68.65 -76.25 -41.61
C GLU A 982 69.22 -76.48 -43.02
N LYS A 983 68.95 -75.54 -43.94
CA LYS A 983 69.44 -75.56 -45.33
C LYS A 983 70.86 -74.99 -45.49
N LYS A 984 71.47 -74.42 -44.44
CA LYS A 984 72.85 -73.91 -44.49
C LYS A 984 73.83 -74.98 -44.02
N ARG A 985 74.86 -75.27 -44.84
CA ARG A 985 76.01 -76.08 -44.43
C ARG A 985 76.93 -75.24 -43.54
N MET A 986 77.30 -75.78 -42.38
CA MET A 986 78.17 -75.13 -41.40
C MET A 986 79.50 -75.86 -41.27
N THR A 987 80.54 -75.14 -40.85
CA THR A 987 81.88 -75.65 -40.55
C THR A 987 82.24 -75.29 -39.12
N GLY A 988 82.82 -76.23 -38.36
CA GLY A 988 83.16 -76.02 -36.95
C GLY A 988 83.80 -77.25 -36.31
N PHE A 989 83.77 -77.33 -34.98
CA PHE A 989 84.21 -78.50 -34.19
C PHE A 989 83.01 -79.15 -33.47
N LEU A 990 83.08 -80.44 -33.20
CA LEU A 990 82.18 -81.10 -32.24
C LEU A 990 82.66 -80.80 -30.83
N ALA A 991 81.78 -80.24 -30.01
CA ALA A 991 82.14 -79.75 -28.69
C ALA A 991 82.57 -80.87 -27.73
N GLN A 992 82.02 -82.08 -27.89
CA GLN A 992 82.40 -83.28 -27.13
C GLN A 992 83.87 -83.67 -27.38
N ASP A 993 84.29 -83.66 -28.65
CA ASP A 993 85.67 -84.00 -29.03
C ASP A 993 86.66 -82.97 -28.48
N VAL A 994 86.28 -81.70 -28.44
CA VAL A 994 87.09 -80.63 -27.83
C VAL A 994 87.21 -80.82 -26.31
N ALA A 995 86.10 -81.15 -25.63
CA ALA A 995 86.11 -81.41 -24.18
C ALA A 995 86.99 -82.61 -23.82
N GLU A 996 86.94 -83.68 -24.63
CA GLU A 996 87.79 -84.86 -24.45
C GLU A 996 89.27 -84.51 -24.67
N ALA A 997 89.58 -83.72 -25.70
CA ALA A 997 90.93 -83.22 -25.96
C ALA A 997 91.50 -82.42 -24.78
N ALA A 998 90.71 -81.47 -24.23
CA ALA A 998 91.10 -80.64 -23.09
C ALA A 998 91.33 -81.48 -21.82
N LYS A 999 90.40 -82.40 -21.51
CA LYS A 999 90.46 -83.30 -20.35
C LYS A 999 91.68 -84.22 -20.40
N SER A 1000 92.04 -84.73 -21.58
CA SER A 1000 93.21 -85.61 -21.76
C SER A 1000 94.55 -84.93 -21.43
N LEU A 1001 94.57 -83.59 -21.44
CA LEU A 1001 95.75 -82.78 -21.11
C LEU A 1001 95.64 -82.11 -19.74
N ASN A 1002 94.60 -82.47 -18.97
CA ASN A 1002 94.29 -81.85 -17.69
C ASN A 1002 94.18 -80.31 -17.79
N PHE A 1003 93.70 -79.82 -18.94
CA PHE A 1003 93.54 -78.40 -19.25
C PHE A 1003 92.10 -77.99 -19.07
N ASP A 1004 91.86 -77.05 -18.17
CA ASP A 1004 90.55 -76.44 -17.97
C ASP A 1004 90.32 -75.35 -19.03
N PHE A 1005 89.85 -75.77 -20.20
CA PHE A 1005 89.69 -74.88 -21.35
C PHE A 1005 88.37 -74.12 -21.30
N SER A 1006 88.46 -72.79 -21.11
CA SER A 1006 87.32 -71.87 -21.11
C SER A 1006 86.49 -71.86 -22.41
N GLY A 1007 87.04 -72.38 -23.51
CA GLY A 1007 86.39 -72.36 -24.82
C GLY A 1007 85.39 -73.49 -25.08
N VAL A 1008 85.30 -74.49 -24.20
CA VAL A 1008 84.31 -75.56 -24.30
C VAL A 1008 83.43 -75.57 -23.05
N ASP A 1009 82.12 -75.48 -23.26
CA ASP A 1009 81.13 -75.53 -22.19
C ASP A 1009 80.49 -76.91 -22.20
N ILE A 1010 80.79 -77.66 -21.14
CA ILE A 1010 80.34 -79.03 -20.94
C ILE A 1010 78.99 -78.99 -20.20
N PRO A 1011 77.95 -79.67 -20.69
CA PRO A 1011 76.65 -79.67 -20.03
C PRO A 1011 76.74 -80.36 -18.67
N ASP A 1012 76.10 -79.76 -17.68
CA ASP A 1012 75.98 -80.24 -16.30
C ASP A 1012 74.84 -81.25 -16.12
N ASN A 1013 73.98 -81.44 -17.14
CA ASN A 1013 72.89 -82.40 -17.17
C ASN A 1013 72.46 -82.77 -18.60
N ASP A 1014 71.65 -83.84 -18.73
CA ASP A 1014 71.18 -84.39 -20.01
C ASP A 1014 70.28 -83.45 -20.83
N LYS A 1015 69.86 -82.31 -20.27
CA LYS A 1015 68.97 -81.34 -20.91
C LYS A 1015 69.71 -80.12 -21.46
N ARG A 1016 71.04 -80.08 -21.36
CA ARG A 1016 71.89 -79.08 -22.02
C ARG A 1016 72.75 -79.72 -23.11
N LEU A 1017 72.95 -78.97 -24.19
CA LEU A 1017 73.84 -79.35 -25.28
C LEU A 1017 75.23 -78.76 -25.04
N TYR A 1018 76.27 -79.48 -25.46
CA TYR A 1018 77.63 -78.94 -25.47
C TYR A 1018 77.72 -77.70 -26.36
N SER A 1019 78.52 -76.71 -25.95
CA SER A 1019 78.72 -75.49 -26.73
C SER A 1019 80.19 -75.06 -26.78
N LEU A 1020 80.55 -74.27 -27.82
CA LEU A 1020 81.92 -73.82 -28.07
C LEU A 1020 82.01 -72.30 -28.19
N ARG A 1021 83.08 -71.73 -27.62
CA ARG A 1021 83.48 -70.33 -27.77
C ARG A 1021 84.71 -70.26 -28.67
N TYR A 1022 84.48 -70.08 -29.96
CA TYR A 1022 85.54 -70.12 -30.98
C TYR A 1022 86.67 -69.10 -30.77
N SER A 1023 86.39 -67.96 -30.12
CA SER A 1023 87.41 -66.94 -29.80
C SER A 1023 88.47 -67.43 -28.82
N GLU A 1024 88.12 -68.33 -27.90
CA GLU A 1024 89.04 -68.81 -26.86
C GLU A 1024 90.13 -69.75 -27.43
N PHE A 1025 89.86 -70.37 -28.59
CA PHE A 1025 90.84 -71.22 -29.27
C PHE A 1025 92.04 -70.43 -29.79
N VAL A 1026 91.91 -69.11 -29.94
CA VAL A 1026 93.02 -68.26 -30.38
C VAL A 1026 94.19 -68.35 -29.40
N VAL A 1027 93.96 -68.48 -28.09
CA VAL A 1027 95.05 -68.50 -27.10
C VAL A 1027 95.88 -69.79 -27.16
N PRO A 1028 95.29 -71.01 -27.15
CA PRO A 1028 96.05 -72.23 -27.40
C PRO A 1028 96.66 -72.30 -28.80
N LEU A 1029 96.00 -71.75 -29.83
CA LEU A 1029 96.60 -71.66 -31.16
C LEU A 1029 97.86 -70.79 -31.16
N VAL A 1030 97.85 -69.64 -30.47
CA VAL A 1030 99.05 -68.80 -30.32
C VAL A 1030 100.16 -69.55 -29.59
N LYS A 1031 99.85 -70.25 -28.50
CA LYS A 1031 100.83 -71.04 -27.76
C LYS A 1031 101.38 -72.22 -28.58
N ALA A 1032 100.52 -72.89 -29.35
CA ALA A 1032 100.92 -73.97 -30.25
C ALA A 1032 101.93 -73.50 -31.29
N VAL A 1033 101.70 -72.32 -31.86
CA VAL A 1033 102.63 -71.69 -32.80
C VAL A 1033 103.95 -71.33 -32.11
N GLN A 1034 103.93 -70.86 -30.85
CA GLN A 1034 105.15 -70.59 -30.08
C GLN A 1034 105.97 -71.85 -29.76
N GLU A 1035 105.31 -72.92 -29.32
CA GLU A 1035 105.95 -74.22 -29.01
C GLU A 1035 106.53 -74.85 -30.28
N GLN A 1036 105.76 -74.85 -31.37
CA GLN A 1036 106.22 -75.31 -32.68
C GLN A 1036 107.44 -74.50 -33.16
N GLN A 1037 107.47 -73.18 -32.92
CA GLN A 1037 108.63 -72.35 -33.25
C GLN A 1037 109.87 -72.69 -32.39
N GLN A 1038 109.71 -73.02 -31.11
CA GLN A 1038 110.82 -73.49 -30.26
C GLN A 1038 111.38 -74.83 -30.74
N GLU A 1039 110.52 -75.75 -31.16
CA GLU A 1039 110.94 -77.05 -31.69
C GLU A 1039 111.67 -76.90 -33.02
N ILE A 1040 111.24 -75.97 -33.88
CA ILE A 1040 111.96 -75.58 -35.10
C ILE A 1040 113.35 -75.02 -34.77
N GLU A 1041 113.48 -74.14 -33.76
CA GLU A 1041 114.78 -73.59 -33.36
C GLU A 1041 115.70 -74.66 -32.73
N LYS A 1042 115.14 -75.61 -31.97
CA LYS A 1042 115.88 -76.78 -31.46
C LYS A 1042 116.40 -77.66 -32.59
N ILE A 1043 115.56 -77.97 -33.59
CA ILE A 1043 115.93 -78.74 -34.79
C ILE A 1043 117.00 -78.01 -35.62
N LYS A 1044 116.97 -76.67 -35.69
CA LYS A 1044 118.06 -75.88 -36.30
C LYS A 1044 119.37 -76.00 -35.52
N GLY A 1045 119.31 -75.98 -34.19
CA GLY A 1045 120.48 -76.17 -33.32
C GLY A 1045 121.15 -77.54 -33.50
N GLU A 1046 120.36 -78.62 -33.52
CA GLU A 1046 120.84 -79.99 -33.75
C GLU A 1046 121.44 -80.16 -35.16
N ASN A 1047 120.85 -79.52 -36.18
CA ASN A 1047 121.42 -79.48 -37.53
C ASN A 1047 122.78 -78.77 -37.61
N SER A 1048 123.01 -77.77 -36.77
CA SER A 1048 124.29 -77.03 -36.73
C SER A 1048 125.42 -77.90 -36.13
N GLN A 1049 125.11 -78.68 -35.09
CA GLN A 1049 126.05 -79.66 -34.52
C GLN A 1049 126.38 -80.78 -35.51
N LEU A 1050 125.38 -81.37 -36.17
CA LEU A 1050 125.57 -82.44 -37.17
C LEU A 1050 126.38 -81.99 -38.39
N ARG A 1051 126.30 -80.70 -38.78
CA ARG A 1051 127.14 -80.13 -39.85
C ARG A 1051 128.60 -79.98 -39.45
N THR A 1052 128.89 -79.67 -38.18
CA THR A 1052 130.25 -79.50 -37.67
C THR A 1052 130.98 -80.85 -37.57
N GLU A 1053 130.26 -81.90 -37.21
CA GLU A 1053 130.76 -83.27 -37.11
C GLU A 1053 131.09 -83.88 -38.49
N ASN A 1054 130.29 -83.56 -39.51
CA ASN A 1054 130.53 -83.98 -40.91
C ASN A 1054 131.80 -83.36 -41.54
N GLU A 1055 132.13 -82.11 -41.20
CA GLU A 1055 133.35 -81.44 -41.69
C GLU A 1055 134.63 -82.06 -41.08
N LEU A 1056 134.56 -82.52 -39.82
CA LEU A 1056 135.68 -83.18 -39.14
C LEU A 1056 135.96 -84.58 -39.72
N LEU A 1057 134.91 -85.34 -40.03
CA LEU A 1057 134.99 -86.66 -40.69
C LEU A 1057 135.54 -86.58 -42.13
N LYS A 1058 135.19 -85.54 -42.89
CA LYS A 1058 135.75 -85.30 -44.24
C LYS A 1058 137.26 -85.03 -44.25
N LYS A 1059 137.77 -84.28 -43.26
CA LYS A 1059 139.22 -84.05 -43.10
C LYS A 1059 139.98 -85.31 -42.70
N GLN A 1060 139.35 -86.21 -41.93
CA GLN A 1060 139.94 -87.51 -41.60
C GLN A 1060 139.99 -88.45 -42.81
N LEU A 1061 138.98 -88.42 -43.69
CA LEU A 1061 138.97 -89.19 -44.94
C LEU A 1061 140.08 -88.78 -45.92
N GLN A 1062 140.31 -87.47 -46.12
CA GLN A 1062 141.37 -86.96 -47.01
C GLN A 1062 142.80 -87.32 -46.57
N SER A 1063 143.02 -87.49 -45.27
CA SER A 1063 144.32 -87.93 -44.70
C SER A 1063 144.58 -89.44 -44.95
N ILE A 1064 143.52 -90.24 -45.00
CA ILE A 1064 143.57 -91.69 -45.24
C ILE A 1064 143.74 -91.99 -46.74
N GLU A 1065 143.04 -91.25 -47.63
CA GLU A 1065 143.06 -91.50 -49.08
C GLU A 1065 144.40 -91.23 -49.79
N HIS A 1066 145.28 -90.36 -49.30
CA HIS A 1066 146.58 -90.15 -49.97
C HIS A 1066 147.78 -90.82 -49.28
N ARG A 1067 147.64 -91.27 -48.03
CA ARG A 1067 148.53 -92.32 -47.48
C ARG A 1067 148.39 -93.62 -48.28
N LEU A 1068 147.23 -93.83 -48.93
CA LEU A 1068 146.97 -94.92 -49.89
C LEU A 1068 147.66 -94.72 -51.26
N SER A 1069 147.76 -93.50 -51.81
CA SER A 1069 148.40 -93.31 -53.14
C SER A 1069 149.94 -93.47 -53.15
N LYS A 1070 150.61 -93.37 -51.99
CA LYS A 1070 152.06 -93.63 -51.86
C LYS A 1070 152.41 -95.13 -51.84
N LEU A 1071 151.43 -96.03 -51.79
CA LEU A 1071 151.63 -97.49 -51.73
C LEU A 1071 151.44 -98.21 -53.10
N GLU A 1072 150.99 -97.53 -54.16
CA GLU A 1072 150.72 -98.12 -55.49
C GLU A 1072 151.75 -97.76 -56.59
N THR A 1073 152.94 -97.23 -56.25
CA THR A 1073 154.09 -97.15 -57.18
C THR A 1073 155.36 -97.77 -56.59
N LYS A 1074 155.22 -99.02 -56.18
CA LYS A 1074 156.29 -100.02 -56.17
C LYS A 1074 155.80 -101.31 -56.80
#